data_AF-A0A937YVW2-F1
#
_entry.id   AF-A0A937YVW2-F1
#
_cell.length_a   1.000
_cell.length_b   1.000
_cell.length_c   1.000
_cell.angle_alpha   90.00
_cell.angle_beta   90.00
_cell.angle_gamma   90.00
#
_symmetry.space_group_name_H-M   'P 1'
#
loop_
_entity.id
_entity.type
_entity.pdbx_description
1 polymer ?
#
loop_
_entity_poly.entity_id
_entity_poly.type
_entity_poly.pdbx_seq_one_letter_code
_entity_poly.pdbx_strand_id
1 'polypeptide(L)'
;MRRSRGAAELRNERRTGGARRALGALFALGLAVTPCAAPLTVESTPPGGGVFLDDRFVGVTPVTVELDAEGRHLLRVEKRGYAVFRQAVEVLREPLLVRAELAPAQKGRISVTTIPSGAEVTIDGRSHGRSPLETDGLDLGPHTVQAVKTGYDVATEEVLLSPEQPSIAVALTLTARIEDYLVAQVAAHPEDVMSITDLAHEYALQHRFDECLATMGQAFDAVSTYGEALDQDAIRRVYMEIDRLYEKQFDYAPDDVVVGLRPRLLEALRGAIERHPKNGYNYEALADLLTHEGRPDEALQVYHAGAASADGLAVRLRLLGSAGSTLYSAGSEAEKAQAWPAAAEAYERLIAAYPQLWCSANALGRLVEVYGEGLKDPAKAADAAQRLVSGFPRDDGCGLALYRAAKGLADAGQAEQAVALAEEAGARCPGDPYTVYALLRAAKTCAEALKDSSRALALLRQVIDAAGPRDEGAQARREAAALLKAQGDQAGADVLIQEILTQYPLSAEALQAQADPAQRERHRAAAKAYQEASALIKADDPKPGIAALEAVGQEYADTYYGPVALQVAGNAWAKAQDYAQAVAAAEAFAERWPEHPDTPSQLYRAASWLASNVSDPQRALEMYRRIVSTYPTSTYADDCLYQSGQLLMQTSAVIDYQQAMDTFVQLARDYPDSTYATLARKYAADCWMQLREPDKARETYMQLMAEDPNGYVASLAARMYQTVRMRKEENGTP
;
A
#
# COMPACT_ATOMS: atom_id res chain seq x y z
N MET A 1 -48.03 -43.22 12.93
CA MET A 1 -48.94 -44.28 12.45
C MET A 1 -50.38 -43.92 12.82
N ARG A 2 -51.30 -43.95 11.84
CA ARG A 2 -52.79 -44.06 11.90
C ARG A 2 -53.55 -43.13 12.87
N ARG A 3 -54.29 -42.11 12.38
CA ARG A 3 -55.68 -42.14 11.83
C ARG A 3 -56.75 -42.66 12.81
N SER A 4 -57.63 -41.76 13.27
CA SER A 4 -59.12 -41.76 13.10
C SER A 4 -59.74 -40.72 14.04
N ARG A 5 -60.45 -39.68 13.56
CA ARG A 5 -61.93 -39.61 13.37
C ARG A 5 -62.70 -40.15 14.60
N GLY A 6 -63.67 -39.47 15.20
CA GLY A 6 -64.48 -38.30 14.86
C GLY A 6 -65.67 -38.19 15.83
N ALA A 7 -66.46 -37.11 15.71
CA ALA A 7 -67.87 -36.90 16.15
C ALA A 7 -68.21 -37.11 17.65
N ALA A 8 -68.60 -36.08 18.41
CA ALA A 8 -69.92 -35.42 18.46
C ALA A 8 -71.04 -36.33 18.99
N GLU A 9 -71.47 -36.12 20.24
CA GLU A 9 -72.89 -36.13 20.62
C GLU A 9 -73.13 -35.62 22.07
N LEU A 10 -73.95 -34.57 22.09
CA LEU A 10 -74.85 -34.10 23.14
C LEU A 10 -75.34 -35.19 24.12
N ARG A 11 -75.34 -34.90 25.43
CA ARG A 11 -76.58 -34.53 26.15
C ARG A 11 -76.36 -34.27 27.64
N ASN A 12 -77.12 -33.28 28.06
CA ASN A 12 -77.27 -32.68 29.37
C ASN A 12 -78.37 -33.42 30.14
N GLU A 13 -78.15 -33.78 31.41
CA GLU A 13 -79.24 -34.09 32.34
C GLU A 13 -78.99 -33.38 33.68
N ARG A 14 -79.69 -32.24 33.87
CA ARG A 14 -80.00 -31.69 35.19
C ARG A 14 -81.34 -32.25 35.64
N ARG A 15 -81.35 -32.75 36.88
CA ARG A 15 -82.51 -33.24 37.62
C ARG A 15 -83.23 -32.10 38.35
N THR A 16 -84.57 -32.25 38.42
CA THR A 16 -85.51 -31.82 39.47
C THR A 16 -85.74 -30.31 39.69
N GLY A 17 -86.95 -29.78 39.86
CA GLY A 17 -88.28 -30.37 39.94
C GLY A 17 -89.35 -29.32 40.32
N GLY A 18 -90.63 -29.66 40.10
CA GLY A 18 -91.83 -29.05 40.70
C GLY A 18 -92.29 -27.70 40.11
N ALA A 19 -93.58 -27.37 39.98
CA ALA A 19 -94.86 -28.03 40.16
C ALA A 19 -95.96 -27.10 39.57
N ARG A 20 -97.04 -27.67 38.98
CA ARG A 20 -98.47 -27.22 38.94
C ARG A 20 -98.76 -25.76 38.52
N ARG A 21 -99.73 -25.37 37.68
CA ARG A 21 -101.07 -25.86 37.27
C ARG A 21 -101.54 -24.90 36.13
N ALA A 22 -102.08 -25.41 35.01
CA ALA A 22 -103.50 -25.40 34.63
C ALA A 22 -103.98 -24.26 33.69
N LEU A 23 -104.38 -24.71 32.49
CA LEU A 23 -105.46 -24.30 31.56
C LEU A 23 -105.70 -22.82 31.19
N GLY A 24 -105.76 -22.60 29.87
CA GLY A 24 -106.53 -21.51 29.25
C GLY A 24 -106.20 -21.37 27.76
N ALA A 25 -106.81 -22.17 26.90
CA ALA A 25 -106.77 -21.99 25.45
C ALA A 25 -107.85 -20.99 25.01
N LEU A 26 -107.54 -20.12 24.05
CA LEU A 26 -108.50 -19.64 23.05
C LEU A 26 -107.78 -19.02 21.83
N PHE A 27 -108.18 -19.51 20.67
CA PHE A 27 -107.89 -19.06 19.30
C PHE A 27 -108.27 -17.59 19.07
N ALA A 28 -107.57 -16.87 18.18
CA ALA A 28 -108.06 -16.57 16.83
C ALA A 28 -107.42 -15.32 16.16
N LEU A 29 -107.21 -15.49 14.85
CA LEU A 29 -107.25 -14.53 13.74
C LEU A 29 -106.11 -13.53 13.54
N GLY A 30 -105.45 -13.69 12.38
CA GLY A 30 -104.45 -12.79 11.83
C GLY A 30 -105.02 -11.55 11.16
N LEU A 31 -104.15 -10.56 11.07
CA LEU A 31 -104.24 -9.40 10.20
C LEU A 31 -102.89 -9.28 9.51
N ALA A 32 -102.89 -9.41 8.19
CA ALA A 32 -101.71 -9.14 7.37
C ALA A 32 -101.47 -7.62 7.35
N VAL A 33 -100.31 -7.20 7.85
CA VAL A 33 -99.78 -5.85 7.65
C VAL A 33 -98.74 -5.96 6.54
N THR A 34 -98.93 -5.21 5.46
CA THR A 34 -97.90 -5.01 4.43
C THR A 34 -96.73 -4.21 5.03
N PRO A 35 -95.50 -4.73 5.10
CA PRO A 35 -94.35 -3.94 5.50
C PRO A 35 -93.95 -2.99 4.36
N CYS A 36 -93.79 -1.70 4.68
CA CYS A 36 -93.10 -0.73 3.83
C CYS A 36 -91.70 -0.60 4.41
N ALA A 37 -90.72 -1.27 3.81
CA ALA A 37 -89.32 -1.20 4.20
C ALA A 37 -88.69 0.08 3.64
N ALA A 38 -87.76 0.67 4.41
CA ALA A 38 -86.95 1.81 3.96
C ALA A 38 -85.53 1.31 3.61
N PRO A 39 -85.03 1.60 2.39
CA PRO A 39 -83.72 1.13 1.97
C PRO A 39 -82.58 1.93 2.63
N LEU A 40 -81.68 1.25 3.35
CA LEU A 40 -80.36 1.76 3.72
C LEU A 40 -79.37 1.40 2.62
N THR A 41 -78.85 2.40 1.91
CA THR A 41 -77.77 2.21 0.93
C THR A 41 -76.42 2.56 1.55
N VAL A 42 -75.46 1.65 1.45
CA VAL A 42 -74.10 1.84 1.96
C VAL A 42 -73.12 1.77 0.79
N GLU A 43 -72.46 2.88 0.53
CA GLU A 43 -71.37 3.01 -0.45
C GLU A 43 -70.04 3.10 0.31
N SER A 44 -68.94 2.62 -0.28
CA SER A 44 -67.61 2.91 0.24
C SER A 44 -66.66 3.36 -0.85
N THR A 45 -65.69 4.18 -0.45
CA THR A 45 -64.58 4.60 -1.30
C THR A 45 -63.29 4.06 -0.69
N PRO A 46 -62.61 3.07 -1.32
CA PRO A 46 -63.02 2.34 -2.54
C PRO A 46 -64.16 1.31 -2.32
N PRO A 47 -64.91 0.93 -3.38
CA PRO A 47 -66.06 0.01 -3.29
C PRO A 47 -65.64 -1.45 -3.06
N GLY A 48 -66.54 -2.31 -2.60
CA GLY A 48 -66.30 -3.73 -2.32
C GLY A 48 -65.86 -4.04 -0.89
N GLY A 49 -66.16 -3.16 0.06
CA GLY A 49 -66.01 -3.43 1.50
C GLY A 49 -67.19 -4.24 2.04
N GLY A 50 -66.94 -5.21 2.90
CA GLY A 50 -67.97 -5.96 3.61
C GLY A 50 -68.70 -5.08 4.62
N VAL A 51 -70.02 -5.02 4.54
CA VAL A 51 -70.89 -4.21 5.39
C VAL A 51 -71.54 -5.10 6.45
N PHE A 52 -71.46 -4.66 7.70
CA PHE A 52 -72.07 -5.29 8.85
C PHE A 52 -72.96 -4.26 9.55
N LEU A 53 -74.17 -4.68 9.91
CA LEU A 53 -75.12 -3.89 10.68
C LEU A 53 -75.44 -4.65 11.97
N ASP A 54 -75.17 -4.04 13.12
CA ASP A 54 -75.28 -4.69 14.44
C ASP A 54 -74.57 -6.07 14.48
N ASP A 55 -73.35 -6.09 13.94
CA ASP A 55 -72.49 -7.27 13.78
C ASP A 55 -73.02 -8.39 12.86
N ARG A 56 -74.17 -8.19 12.21
CA ARG A 56 -74.67 -9.08 11.16
C ARG A 56 -74.16 -8.63 9.80
N PHE A 57 -73.54 -9.52 9.04
CA PHE A 57 -73.12 -9.25 7.66
C PHE A 57 -74.34 -9.06 6.75
N VAL A 58 -74.38 -7.96 6.00
CA VAL A 58 -75.52 -7.57 5.14
C VAL A 58 -75.15 -7.44 3.66
N GLY A 59 -73.87 -7.42 3.30
CA GLY A 59 -73.43 -7.45 1.89
C GLY A 59 -72.09 -6.75 1.67
N VAL A 60 -71.77 -6.42 0.42
CA VAL A 60 -70.54 -5.70 0.04
C VAL A 60 -70.90 -4.38 -0.65
N THR A 61 -70.20 -3.29 -0.35
CA THR A 61 -70.50 -1.97 -0.92
C THR A 61 -70.29 -1.93 -2.45
N PRO A 62 -71.15 -1.23 -3.22
CA PRO A 62 -72.43 -0.66 -2.81
C PRO A 62 -73.47 -1.74 -2.51
N VAL A 63 -74.15 -1.64 -1.37
CA VAL A 63 -75.25 -2.54 -0.99
C VAL A 63 -76.44 -1.72 -0.51
N THR A 64 -77.64 -2.11 -0.93
CA THR A 64 -78.90 -1.59 -0.39
C THR A 64 -79.57 -2.68 0.43
N VAL A 65 -79.90 -2.37 1.68
CA VAL A 65 -80.48 -3.30 2.64
C VAL A 65 -81.83 -2.74 3.08
N GLU A 66 -82.88 -3.54 2.93
CA GLU A 66 -84.22 -3.22 3.44
C GLU A 66 -84.28 -3.54 4.93
N LEU A 67 -84.69 -2.58 5.74
CA LEU A 67 -84.78 -2.74 7.20
C LEU A 67 -86.25 -2.70 7.64
N ASP A 68 -86.66 -3.73 8.37
CA ASP A 68 -88.04 -3.92 8.84
C ASP A 68 -88.36 -3.11 10.12
N ALA A 69 -87.34 -2.56 10.77
CA ALA A 69 -87.46 -1.83 12.04
C ALA A 69 -86.68 -0.50 12.00
N GLU A 70 -87.34 0.58 12.42
CA GLU A 70 -86.71 1.87 12.66
C GLU A 70 -85.87 1.81 13.94
N GLY A 71 -84.70 2.43 13.95
CA GLY A 71 -83.82 2.39 15.11
C GLY A 71 -82.40 2.82 14.84
N ARG A 72 -81.61 2.87 15.92
CA ARG A 72 -80.17 3.08 15.85
C ARG A 72 -79.46 1.76 15.63
N HIS A 73 -78.61 1.75 14.62
CA HIS A 73 -77.81 0.60 14.24
C HIS A 73 -76.33 0.98 14.19
N LEU A 74 -75.44 0.05 14.55
CA LEU A 74 -74.01 0.21 14.37
C LEU A 74 -73.60 -0.34 13.01
N LEU A 75 -73.25 0.57 12.10
CA LEU A 75 -72.69 0.23 10.81
C LEU A 75 -71.18 0.03 10.93
N ARG A 76 -70.69 -1.11 10.47
CA ARG A 76 -69.26 -1.43 10.35
C ARG A 76 -68.96 -1.81 8.90
N VAL A 77 -68.01 -1.14 8.27
CA VAL A 77 -67.55 -1.44 6.91
C VAL A 77 -66.08 -1.86 6.97
N GLU A 78 -65.78 -3.04 6.44
CA GLU A 78 -64.45 -3.64 6.46
C GLU A 78 -63.97 -3.96 5.05
N LYS A 79 -62.75 -3.56 4.72
CA LYS A 79 -62.10 -3.93 3.47
C LYS A 79 -60.65 -4.28 3.74
N ARG A 80 -60.16 -5.36 3.12
CA ARG A 80 -58.77 -5.78 3.26
C ARG A 80 -57.83 -4.64 2.83
N GLY A 81 -56.88 -4.29 3.69
CA GLY A 81 -55.92 -3.20 3.47
C GLY A 81 -56.43 -1.80 3.86
N TYR A 82 -57.61 -1.70 4.48
CA TYR A 82 -58.21 -0.45 4.94
C TYR A 82 -58.59 -0.51 6.42
N ALA A 83 -58.58 0.64 7.09
CA ALA A 83 -59.06 0.78 8.45
C ALA A 83 -60.57 0.49 8.53
N VAL A 84 -61.00 -0.12 9.63
CA VAL A 84 -62.42 -0.46 9.86
C VAL A 84 -63.22 0.81 10.10
N PHE A 85 -64.17 1.10 9.22
CA PHE A 85 -65.09 2.23 9.37
C PHE A 85 -66.25 1.83 10.29
N ARG A 86 -66.51 2.64 11.32
CA ARG A 86 -67.64 2.45 12.24
C ARG A 86 -68.46 3.74 12.33
N GLN A 87 -69.77 3.61 12.18
CA GLN A 87 -70.69 4.74 12.34
C GLN A 87 -72.00 4.26 12.96
N ALA A 88 -72.47 4.95 13.99
CA ALA A 88 -73.85 4.78 14.45
C ALA A 88 -74.78 5.50 13.48
N VAL A 89 -75.74 4.77 12.90
CA VAL A 89 -76.70 5.28 11.92
C VAL A 89 -78.11 5.14 12.50
N GLU A 90 -78.94 6.16 12.31
CA GLU A 90 -80.34 6.15 12.75
C GLU A 90 -81.22 6.00 11.51
N VAL A 91 -81.84 4.83 11.36
CA VAL A 91 -82.65 4.49 10.20
C VAL A 91 -84.12 4.79 10.51
N LEU A 92 -84.71 5.68 9.72
CA LEU A 92 -86.13 6.08 9.77
C LEU A 92 -86.85 5.60 8.50
N ARG A 93 -88.15 5.91 8.32
CA ARG A 93 -88.94 5.51 7.13
C ARG A 93 -88.52 6.16 5.79
N GLU A 94 -87.38 6.82 5.74
CA GLU A 94 -86.86 7.49 4.55
C GLU A 94 -85.56 6.80 4.09
N PRO A 95 -85.29 6.73 2.77
CA PRO A 95 -84.04 6.18 2.26
C PRO A 95 -82.82 6.89 2.86
N LEU A 96 -81.90 6.11 3.45
CA LEU A 96 -80.65 6.63 4.02
C LEU A 96 -79.46 6.18 3.17
N LEU A 97 -78.59 7.12 2.78
CA LEU A 97 -77.33 6.82 2.12
C LEU A 97 -76.16 7.10 3.07
N VAL A 98 -75.35 6.08 3.33
CA VAL A 98 -74.11 6.22 4.09
C VAL A 98 -72.92 5.99 3.16
N ARG A 99 -72.02 6.98 3.12
CA ARG A 99 -70.75 6.90 2.38
C ARG A 99 -69.61 6.69 3.35
N ALA A 100 -69.06 5.47 3.34
CA ALA A 100 -67.89 5.10 4.14
C ALA A 100 -66.60 5.38 3.36
N GLU A 101 -65.89 6.45 3.72
CA GLU A 101 -64.54 6.69 3.22
C GLU A 101 -63.57 5.81 4.00
N LEU A 102 -62.99 4.81 3.33
CA LEU A 102 -62.07 3.87 3.96
C LEU A 102 -60.65 4.40 3.81
N ALA A 103 -60.05 4.81 4.92
CA ALA A 103 -58.63 5.14 4.95
C ALA A 103 -57.79 3.85 4.81
N PRO A 104 -56.68 3.85 4.04
CA PRO A 104 -55.75 2.73 4.03
C PRO A 104 -55.32 2.35 5.45
N ALA A 105 -55.19 1.06 5.72
CA ALA A 105 -54.71 0.60 7.02
C ALA A 105 -53.29 1.13 7.26
N GLN A 106 -53.07 1.77 8.41
CA GLN A 106 -51.74 2.22 8.79
C GLN A 106 -50.80 1.01 8.87
N LYS A 107 -49.63 1.14 8.25
CA LYS A 107 -48.58 0.12 8.26
C LYS A 107 -47.45 0.56 9.16
N GLY A 108 -46.83 -0.42 9.79
CA GLY A 108 -45.68 -0.23 10.64
C GLY A 108 -44.36 -0.28 9.88
N ARG A 109 -43.33 0.28 10.49
CA ARG A 109 -41.93 0.25 10.05
C ARG A 109 -41.04 -0.24 11.18
N ILE A 110 -40.09 -1.10 10.87
CA ILE A 110 -39.02 -1.49 11.79
C ILE A 110 -37.68 -1.14 11.13
N SER A 111 -36.84 -0.41 11.87
CA SER A 111 -35.43 -0.20 11.55
C SER A 111 -34.58 -1.09 12.46
N VAL A 112 -33.70 -1.91 11.90
CA VAL A 112 -32.88 -2.88 12.64
C VAL A 112 -31.40 -2.57 12.43
N THR A 113 -30.68 -2.36 13.52
CA THR A 113 -29.21 -2.33 13.56
C THR A 113 -28.70 -3.50 14.37
N THR A 114 -27.49 -3.99 14.06
CA THR A 114 -26.88 -5.07 14.84
C THR A 114 -25.42 -4.78 15.14
N ILE A 115 -24.95 -5.33 16.26
CA ILE A 115 -23.54 -5.34 16.65
C ILE A 115 -23.09 -6.80 16.78
N PRO A 116 -22.15 -7.28 15.95
CA PRO A 116 -21.54 -6.60 14.80
C PRO A 116 -22.53 -6.38 13.64
N SER A 117 -22.22 -5.46 12.72
CA SER A 117 -23.06 -5.12 11.57
C SER A 117 -23.15 -6.27 10.54
N GLY A 118 -24.13 -6.22 9.62
CA GLY A 118 -24.25 -7.17 8.51
C GLY A 118 -24.87 -8.53 8.84
N ALA A 119 -25.55 -8.65 9.98
CA ALA A 119 -26.30 -9.85 10.35
C ALA A 119 -27.58 -9.97 9.50
N GLU A 120 -27.96 -11.20 9.16
CA GLU A 120 -29.21 -11.50 8.46
C GLU A 120 -30.39 -11.27 9.41
N VAL A 121 -31.34 -10.44 9.02
CA VAL A 121 -32.51 -10.07 9.83
C VAL A 121 -33.74 -10.80 9.30
N THR A 122 -34.45 -11.45 10.21
CA THR A 122 -35.77 -12.03 9.96
C THR A 122 -36.82 -11.36 10.83
N ILE A 123 -38.00 -11.10 10.27
CA ILE A 123 -39.17 -10.57 10.96
C ILE A 123 -40.30 -11.57 10.77
N ASP A 124 -40.87 -12.08 11.87
CA ASP A 124 -41.89 -13.14 11.89
C ASP A 124 -41.50 -14.38 11.07
N GLY A 125 -40.21 -14.74 11.12
CA GLY A 125 -39.65 -15.90 10.42
C GLY A 125 -39.43 -15.70 8.91
N ARG A 126 -39.60 -14.48 8.37
CA ARG A 126 -39.27 -14.15 6.97
C ARG A 126 -37.99 -13.33 6.91
N SER A 127 -37.09 -13.64 5.99
CA SER A 127 -35.86 -12.86 5.75
C SER A 127 -36.17 -11.52 5.07
N HIS A 128 -35.57 -10.46 5.59
CA HIS A 128 -35.69 -9.09 5.06
C HIS A 128 -34.34 -8.49 4.62
N GLY A 129 -33.25 -9.26 4.68
CA GLY A 129 -31.90 -8.85 4.29
C GLY A 129 -30.97 -8.63 5.49
N ARG A 130 -29.92 -7.84 5.31
CA ARG A 130 -28.86 -7.64 6.32
C ARG A 130 -28.93 -6.27 6.98
N SER A 131 -28.56 -6.20 8.25
CA SER A 131 -28.45 -4.94 9.01
C SER A 131 -27.26 -4.06 8.55
N PRO A 132 -27.35 -2.72 8.64
CA PRO A 132 -28.54 -1.93 8.98
C PRO A 132 -29.65 -2.08 7.94
N LEU A 133 -30.89 -2.27 8.41
CA LEU A 133 -32.04 -2.57 7.56
C LEU A 133 -33.23 -1.71 7.97
N GLU A 134 -33.91 -1.10 7.00
CA GLU A 134 -35.26 -0.55 7.22
C GLU A 134 -36.28 -1.38 6.45
N THR A 135 -37.36 -1.79 7.12
CA THR A 135 -38.47 -2.53 6.53
C THR A 135 -39.79 -1.86 6.87
N ASP A 136 -40.63 -1.62 5.86
CA ASP A 136 -41.96 -1.06 6.00
C ASP A 136 -43.07 -2.04 5.56
N GLY A 137 -44.33 -1.60 5.60
CA GLY A 137 -45.47 -2.41 5.16
C GLY A 137 -45.93 -3.49 6.14
N LEU A 138 -45.37 -3.51 7.36
CA LEU A 138 -45.70 -4.45 8.43
C LEU A 138 -47.10 -4.14 9.00
N ASP A 139 -47.85 -5.17 9.37
CA ASP A 139 -49.13 -4.97 10.05
C ASP A 139 -48.92 -4.35 11.44
N LEU A 140 -49.94 -3.73 12.04
CA LEU A 140 -49.84 -3.32 13.44
C LEU A 140 -50.10 -4.54 14.32
N GLY A 141 -49.29 -4.72 15.37
CA GLY A 141 -49.29 -5.90 16.21
C GLY A 141 -47.88 -6.29 16.69
N PRO A 142 -47.76 -7.40 17.44
CA PRO A 142 -46.48 -7.93 17.86
C PRO A 142 -45.72 -8.52 16.66
N HIS A 143 -44.43 -8.23 16.60
CA HIS A 143 -43.50 -8.79 15.62
C HIS A 143 -42.27 -9.35 16.35
N THR A 144 -41.79 -10.51 15.90
CA THR A 144 -40.55 -11.11 16.40
C THR A 144 -39.42 -10.79 15.42
N VAL A 145 -38.42 -10.02 15.86
CA VAL A 145 -37.23 -9.68 15.10
C VAL A 145 -36.10 -10.59 15.54
N GLN A 146 -35.46 -11.29 14.60
CA GLN A 146 -34.28 -12.12 14.88
C GLN A 146 -33.12 -11.73 13.99
N ALA A 147 -31.91 -11.65 14.56
CA ALA A 147 -30.67 -11.44 13.83
C ALA A 147 -29.80 -12.71 13.90
N VAL A 148 -29.29 -13.12 12.74
CA VAL A 148 -28.45 -14.32 12.59
C VAL A 148 -27.17 -13.95 11.85
N LYS A 149 -26.02 -14.31 12.43
CA LYS A 149 -24.72 -14.15 11.80
C LYS A 149 -23.86 -15.38 12.08
N THR A 150 -23.13 -15.86 11.07
CA THR A 150 -22.22 -17.00 11.22
C THR A 150 -21.21 -16.74 12.33
N GLY A 151 -21.06 -17.70 13.26
CA GLY A 151 -20.15 -17.58 14.42
C GLY A 151 -20.78 -16.95 15.66
N TYR A 152 -22.02 -16.45 15.58
CA TYR A 152 -22.71 -15.80 16.68
C TYR A 152 -23.99 -16.54 17.09
N ASP A 153 -24.45 -16.29 18.31
CA ASP A 153 -25.77 -16.72 18.76
C ASP A 153 -26.89 -15.85 18.20
N VAL A 154 -28.07 -16.45 18.06
CA VAL A 154 -29.25 -15.78 17.51
C VAL A 154 -29.77 -14.78 18.53
N ALA A 155 -29.74 -13.49 18.18
CA ALA A 155 -30.40 -12.45 18.96
C ALA A 155 -31.86 -12.36 18.55
N THR A 156 -32.78 -12.28 19.51
CA THR A 156 -34.24 -12.19 19.26
C THR A 156 -34.84 -11.11 20.16
N GLU A 157 -35.70 -10.28 19.58
CA GLU A 157 -36.46 -9.26 20.30
C GLU A 157 -37.91 -9.22 19.79
N GLU A 158 -38.87 -9.06 20.70
CA GLU A 158 -40.27 -8.88 20.37
C GLU A 158 -40.63 -7.40 20.46
N VAL A 159 -41.23 -6.86 19.39
CA VAL A 159 -41.64 -5.45 19.31
C VAL A 159 -43.11 -5.33 18.98
N LEU A 160 -43.76 -4.26 19.44
CA LEU A 160 -45.19 -4.03 19.23
C LEU A 160 -45.42 -2.76 18.40
N LEU A 161 -45.85 -2.92 17.14
CA LEU A 161 -46.24 -1.78 16.30
C LEU A 161 -47.69 -1.40 16.61
N SER A 162 -47.91 -0.17 17.06
CA SER A 162 -49.25 0.36 17.37
C SER A 162 -49.56 1.60 16.51
N PRO A 163 -50.83 2.06 16.46
CA PRO A 163 -51.16 3.31 15.77
C PRO A 163 -50.40 4.53 16.33
N GLU A 164 -50.15 4.54 17.64
CA GLU A 164 -49.41 5.58 18.36
C GLU A 164 -47.90 5.47 18.17
N GLN A 165 -47.39 4.25 17.94
CA GLN A 165 -45.99 3.97 17.66
C GLN A 165 -45.84 3.07 16.41
N PRO A 166 -46.08 3.62 15.21
CA PRO A 166 -46.05 2.85 13.96
C PRO A 166 -44.62 2.63 13.45
N SER A 167 -43.60 3.16 14.13
CA SER A 167 -42.19 2.97 13.77
C SER A 167 -41.37 2.66 15.01
N ILE A 168 -40.61 1.57 14.96
CA ILE A 168 -39.70 1.14 16.04
C ILE A 168 -38.30 0.95 15.48
N ALA A 169 -37.29 1.40 16.22
CA ALA A 169 -35.90 1.07 15.99
C ALA A 169 -35.47 -0.03 16.97
N VAL A 170 -34.84 -1.08 16.44
CA VAL A 170 -34.40 -2.27 17.16
C VAL A 170 -32.89 -2.39 17.01
N ALA A 171 -32.17 -2.50 18.13
CA ALA A 171 -30.72 -2.65 18.14
C ALA A 171 -30.36 -3.97 18.82
N LEU A 172 -29.89 -4.95 18.04
CA LEU A 172 -29.55 -6.28 18.54
C LEU A 172 -28.03 -6.48 18.64
N THR A 173 -27.55 -6.83 19.82
CA THR A 173 -26.15 -7.26 20.00
C THR A 173 -26.09 -8.79 19.96
N LEU A 174 -25.27 -9.34 19.06
CA LEU A 174 -25.06 -10.78 18.94
C LEU A 174 -23.83 -11.19 19.75
N THR A 175 -23.96 -12.24 20.57
CA THR A 175 -22.85 -12.81 21.34
C THR A 175 -22.03 -13.77 20.48
N ALA A 176 -20.72 -13.59 20.44
CA ALA A 176 -19.81 -14.47 19.69
C ALA A 176 -19.69 -15.83 20.40
N ARG A 177 -19.85 -16.93 19.66
CA ARG A 177 -19.75 -18.28 20.25
C ARG A 177 -18.33 -18.66 20.66
N ILE A 178 -17.34 -17.97 20.12
CA ILE A 178 -15.93 -18.23 20.39
C ILE A 178 -15.43 -17.50 21.65
N GLU A 179 -16.20 -16.55 22.18
CA GLU A 179 -15.81 -15.72 23.32
C GLU A 179 -15.52 -16.57 24.56
N ASP A 180 -16.45 -17.43 24.99
CA ASP A 180 -16.27 -18.29 26.16
C ASP A 180 -15.03 -19.19 26.04
N TYR A 181 -14.75 -19.67 24.83
CA TYR A 181 -13.56 -20.46 24.55
C TYR A 181 -12.29 -19.61 24.71
N LEU A 182 -12.25 -18.43 24.09
CA LEU A 182 -11.09 -17.54 24.16
C LEU A 182 -10.83 -17.04 25.59
N VAL A 183 -11.87 -16.69 26.35
CA VAL A 183 -11.76 -16.33 27.76
C VAL A 183 -11.14 -17.47 28.58
N ALA A 184 -11.61 -18.71 28.36
CA ALA A 184 -11.05 -19.87 29.03
C ALA A 184 -9.59 -20.16 28.61
N GLN A 185 -9.26 -19.98 27.32
CA GLN A 185 -7.89 -20.15 26.80
C GLN A 185 -6.95 -19.11 27.41
N VAL A 186 -7.30 -17.83 27.37
CA VAL A 186 -6.48 -16.74 27.93
C VAL A 186 -6.23 -16.93 29.42
N ALA A 187 -7.24 -17.39 30.16
CA ALA A 187 -7.09 -17.67 31.59
C ALA A 187 -6.17 -18.88 31.87
N ALA A 188 -6.15 -19.88 30.99
CA ALA A 188 -5.33 -21.08 31.14
C ALA A 188 -3.90 -20.91 30.59
N HIS A 189 -3.74 -20.08 29.56
CA HIS A 189 -2.52 -19.88 28.77
C HIS A 189 -2.22 -18.38 28.61
N PRO A 190 -1.77 -17.70 29.68
CA PRO A 190 -1.45 -16.27 29.64
C PRO A 190 -0.26 -15.93 28.70
N GLU A 191 0.51 -16.92 28.28
CA GLU A 191 1.55 -16.80 27.26
C GLU A 191 1.01 -16.80 25.82
N ASP A 192 -0.22 -17.25 25.58
CA ASP A 192 -0.80 -17.33 24.24
C ASP A 192 -1.31 -15.96 23.78
N VAL A 193 -0.38 -15.13 23.30
CA VAL A 193 -0.68 -13.78 22.81
C VAL A 193 -1.63 -13.77 21.62
N MET A 194 -1.75 -14.87 20.86
CA MET A 194 -2.69 -14.96 19.74
C MET A 194 -4.12 -15.03 20.26
N SER A 195 -4.41 -15.92 21.21
CA SER A 195 -5.72 -16.01 21.83
C SER A 195 -6.10 -14.72 22.58
N ILE A 196 -5.14 -14.07 23.24
CA ILE A 196 -5.36 -12.77 23.89
C ILE A 196 -5.72 -11.70 22.84
N THR A 197 -5.00 -11.65 21.72
CA THR A 197 -5.24 -10.67 20.66
C THR A 197 -6.58 -10.92 19.96
N ASP A 198 -6.93 -12.17 19.70
CA ASP A 198 -8.20 -12.52 19.08
C ASP A 198 -9.38 -12.23 20.01
N LEU A 199 -9.23 -12.42 21.33
CA LEU A 199 -10.24 -11.99 22.31
C LEU A 199 -10.43 -10.46 22.32
N ALA A 200 -9.33 -9.70 22.29
CA ALA A 200 -9.39 -8.25 22.18
C ALA A 200 -10.09 -7.80 20.90
N HIS A 201 -9.78 -8.45 19.77
CA HIS A 201 -10.43 -8.20 18.48
C HIS A 201 -11.94 -8.47 18.55
N GLU A 202 -12.36 -9.59 19.14
CA GLU A 202 -13.78 -9.91 19.31
C GLU A 202 -14.50 -8.86 20.18
N TYR A 203 -13.88 -8.39 21.26
CA TYR A 203 -14.45 -7.29 22.05
C TYR A 203 -14.58 -5.99 21.25
N ALA A 204 -13.59 -5.66 20.42
CA ALA A 204 -13.67 -4.48 19.54
C ALA A 204 -14.83 -4.60 18.54
N LEU A 205 -15.01 -5.76 17.88
CA LEU A 205 -16.13 -6.01 16.97
C LEU A 205 -17.50 -5.93 17.64
N GLN A 206 -17.56 -6.21 18.95
CA GLN A 206 -18.75 -6.09 19.77
C GLN A 206 -18.93 -4.69 20.41
N HIS A 207 -18.07 -3.72 20.06
CA HIS A 207 -18.05 -2.36 20.63
C HIS A 207 -17.78 -2.32 22.15
N ARG A 208 -17.20 -3.39 22.70
CA ARG A 208 -16.83 -3.54 24.12
C ARG A 208 -15.41 -3.02 24.34
N PHE A 209 -15.21 -1.73 24.10
CA PHE A 209 -13.87 -1.13 24.04
C PHE A 209 -13.09 -1.14 25.36
N ASP A 210 -13.79 -1.09 26.51
CA ASP A 210 -13.13 -1.17 27.82
C ASP A 210 -12.47 -2.54 28.02
N GLU A 211 -13.17 -3.61 27.64
CA GLU A 211 -12.68 -4.98 27.73
C GLU A 211 -11.62 -5.26 26.66
N CYS A 212 -11.81 -4.73 25.45
CA CYS A 212 -10.79 -4.74 24.39
C CYS A 212 -9.47 -4.14 24.89
N LEU A 213 -9.49 -2.91 25.43
CA LEU A 213 -8.27 -2.21 25.87
C LEU A 213 -7.62 -2.90 27.08
N ALA A 214 -8.42 -3.42 28.01
CA ALA A 214 -7.91 -4.21 29.12
C ALA A 214 -7.20 -5.49 28.63
N THR A 215 -7.79 -6.18 27.65
CA THR A 215 -7.24 -7.40 27.03
C THR A 215 -5.99 -7.09 26.21
N MET A 216 -5.95 -5.96 25.49
CA MET A 216 -4.74 -5.47 24.82
C MET A 216 -3.62 -5.18 25.83
N GLY A 217 -3.96 -4.61 26.99
CA GLY A 217 -3.00 -4.45 28.10
C GLY A 217 -2.40 -5.78 28.54
N GLN A 218 -3.20 -6.84 28.64
CA GLN A 218 -2.71 -8.20 28.91
C GLN A 218 -1.80 -8.71 27.79
N ALA A 219 -2.12 -8.43 26.52
CA ALA A 219 -1.26 -8.82 25.40
C ALA A 219 0.10 -8.12 25.47
N PHE A 220 0.16 -6.83 25.81
CA PHE A 220 1.41 -6.10 25.99
C PHE A 220 2.24 -6.64 27.15
N ASP A 221 1.59 -6.96 28.26
CA ASP A 221 2.23 -7.53 29.44
C ASP A 221 2.74 -8.96 29.13
N ALA A 222 2.00 -9.74 28.36
CA ALA A 222 2.38 -11.08 27.91
C ALA A 222 3.56 -11.05 26.92
N VAL A 223 3.56 -10.15 25.93
CA VAL A 223 4.73 -9.92 25.05
C VAL A 223 5.96 -9.53 25.88
N SER A 224 5.76 -8.70 26.89
CA SER A 224 6.86 -8.25 27.75
C SER A 224 7.40 -9.37 28.65
N THR A 225 6.54 -10.27 29.09
CA THR A 225 6.87 -11.35 30.03
C THR A 225 7.44 -12.58 29.32
N TYR A 226 6.86 -12.95 28.18
CA TYR A 226 7.15 -14.20 27.47
C TYR A 226 7.86 -13.98 26.13
N GLY A 227 8.15 -12.73 25.73
CA GLY A 227 8.60 -12.37 24.39
C GLY A 227 9.83 -13.08 23.82
N GLU A 228 10.72 -13.62 24.66
CA GLU A 228 11.85 -14.44 24.20
C GLU A 228 11.42 -15.81 23.65
N ALA A 229 10.30 -16.35 24.14
CA ALA A 229 9.73 -17.63 23.74
C ALA A 229 8.62 -17.49 22.67
N LEU A 230 8.20 -16.27 22.35
CA LEU A 230 7.15 -16.01 21.38
C LEU A 230 7.71 -15.90 19.97
N ASP A 231 6.96 -16.44 19.01
CA ASP A 231 7.22 -16.23 17.60
C ASP A 231 7.05 -14.75 17.20
N GLN A 232 7.85 -14.28 16.24
CA GLN A 232 7.82 -12.89 15.81
C GLN A 232 6.52 -12.50 15.12
N ASP A 233 5.83 -13.42 14.42
CA ASP A 233 4.52 -13.12 13.83
C ASP A 233 3.45 -12.97 14.91
N ALA A 234 3.56 -13.72 16.02
CA ALA A 234 2.68 -13.58 17.17
C ALA A 234 2.85 -12.21 17.85
N ILE A 235 4.10 -11.76 18.06
CA ILE A 235 4.37 -10.42 18.57
C ILE A 235 3.85 -9.35 17.60
N ARG A 236 4.13 -9.49 16.30
CA ARG A 236 3.67 -8.55 15.27
C ARG A 236 2.14 -8.45 15.23
N ARG A 237 1.44 -9.58 15.38
CA ARG A 237 -0.03 -9.65 15.39
C ARG A 237 -0.65 -8.79 16.49
N VAL A 238 -0.03 -8.73 17.68
CA VAL A 238 -0.48 -7.90 18.81
C VAL A 238 -0.47 -6.42 18.41
N TYR A 239 0.67 -5.93 17.91
CA TYR A 239 0.80 -4.50 17.56
C TYR A 239 0.01 -4.12 16.31
N MET A 240 -0.16 -5.04 15.35
CA MET A 240 -1.06 -4.83 14.21
C MET A 240 -2.52 -4.61 14.61
N GLU A 241 -2.98 -5.18 15.74
CA GLU A 241 -4.35 -4.96 16.20
C GLU A 241 -4.55 -3.51 16.67
N ILE A 242 -3.49 -2.87 17.17
CA ILE A 242 -3.50 -1.43 17.49
C ILE A 242 -3.70 -0.63 16.21
N ASP A 243 -2.92 -0.93 15.15
CA ASP A 243 -3.02 -0.23 13.86
C ASP A 243 -4.41 -0.42 13.24
N ARG A 244 -4.96 -1.64 13.30
CA ARG A 244 -6.33 -1.93 12.83
C ARG A 244 -7.38 -1.08 13.52
N LEU A 245 -7.31 -1.00 14.84
CA LEU A 245 -8.22 -0.19 15.65
C LEU A 245 -8.02 1.30 15.36
N TYR A 246 -6.77 1.75 15.17
CA TYR A 246 -6.42 3.14 14.91
C TYR A 246 -6.83 3.64 13.52
N GLU A 247 -6.59 2.83 12.49
CA GLU A 247 -6.88 3.10 11.07
C GLU A 247 -8.30 2.71 10.65
N LYS A 248 -9.06 2.06 11.53
CA LYS A 248 -10.39 1.53 11.24
C LYS A 248 -10.38 0.57 10.04
N GLN A 249 -9.50 -0.44 10.09
CA GLN A 249 -9.43 -1.46 9.03
C GLN A 249 -10.70 -2.34 8.97
N PHE A 250 -11.50 -2.36 10.04
CA PHE A 250 -12.81 -3.01 10.12
C PHE A 250 -13.89 -2.00 10.56
N ASP A 251 -15.16 -2.37 10.34
CA ASP A 251 -16.32 -1.61 10.82
C ASP A 251 -16.51 -1.79 12.33
N TYR A 252 -15.56 -1.28 13.11
CA TYR A 252 -15.55 -1.38 14.57
C TYR A 252 -16.54 -0.41 15.23
N ALA A 253 -16.71 0.80 14.68
CA ALA A 253 -17.62 1.84 15.14
C ALA A 253 -17.58 3.06 14.19
N PRO A 254 -18.50 4.04 14.33
CA PRO A 254 -18.38 5.36 13.71
C PRO A 254 -17.05 6.07 14.02
N ASP A 255 -16.61 6.96 13.13
CA ASP A 255 -15.27 7.56 13.18
C ASP A 255 -15.01 8.36 14.47
N ASP A 256 -16.01 9.07 14.99
CA ASP A 256 -15.92 9.83 16.24
C ASP A 256 -15.65 8.93 17.46
N VAL A 257 -16.26 7.73 17.47
CA VAL A 257 -16.04 6.73 18.53
C VAL A 257 -14.63 6.17 18.44
N VAL A 258 -14.17 5.77 17.25
CA VAL A 258 -12.82 5.22 17.05
C VAL A 258 -11.74 6.27 17.35
N VAL A 259 -11.93 7.52 16.92
CA VAL A 259 -11.05 8.64 17.26
C VAL A 259 -11.00 8.85 18.78
N GLY A 260 -12.13 8.69 19.47
CA GLY A 260 -12.21 8.73 20.93
C GLY A 260 -11.40 7.64 21.66
N LEU A 261 -11.02 6.54 20.99
CA LEU A 261 -10.19 5.49 21.57
C LEU A 261 -8.69 5.81 21.54
N ARG A 262 -8.24 6.70 20.65
CA ARG A 262 -6.80 6.98 20.46
C ARG A 262 -6.08 7.41 21.73
N PRO A 263 -6.60 8.37 22.54
CA PRO A 263 -5.96 8.74 23.80
C PRO A 263 -5.85 7.56 24.77
N ARG A 264 -6.85 6.67 24.78
CA ARG A 264 -6.92 5.51 25.67
C ARG A 264 -5.92 4.42 25.26
N LEU A 265 -5.69 4.24 23.95
CA LEU A 265 -4.63 3.35 23.43
C LEU A 265 -3.24 3.84 23.80
N LEU A 266 -2.99 5.15 23.67
CA LEU A 266 -1.73 5.77 24.11
C LEU A 266 -1.51 5.57 25.62
N GLU A 267 -2.55 5.73 26.44
CA GLU A 267 -2.49 5.47 27.88
C GLU A 267 -2.21 4.00 28.20
N ALA A 268 -2.84 3.06 27.48
CA ALA A 268 -2.59 1.63 27.66
C ALA A 268 -1.13 1.26 27.37
N LEU A 269 -0.56 1.79 26.28
CA LEU A 269 0.85 1.60 25.93
C LEU A 269 1.79 2.26 26.95
N ARG A 270 1.49 3.47 27.43
CA ARG A 270 2.27 4.12 28.50
C ARG A 270 2.26 3.29 29.78
N GLY A 271 1.10 2.79 30.19
CA GLY A 271 1.00 1.90 31.35
C GLY A 271 1.80 0.60 31.16
N ALA A 272 1.78 0.03 29.96
CA ALA A 272 2.59 -1.16 29.64
C ALA A 272 4.10 -0.86 29.68
N ILE A 273 4.52 0.32 29.21
CA ILE A 273 5.91 0.80 29.33
C ILE A 273 6.32 0.97 30.79
N GLU A 274 5.47 1.56 31.62
CA GLU A 274 5.75 1.75 33.06
C GLU A 274 5.95 0.40 33.78
N ARG A 275 5.13 -0.60 33.45
CA ARG A 275 5.28 -1.96 33.99
C ARG A 275 6.49 -2.70 33.43
N HIS A 276 6.75 -2.52 32.13
CA HIS A 276 7.78 -3.25 31.38
C HIS A 276 8.70 -2.30 30.59
N PRO A 277 9.55 -1.52 31.27
CA PRO A 277 10.35 -0.45 30.63
C PRO A 277 11.40 -0.97 29.64
N LYS A 278 11.67 -2.27 29.61
CA LYS A 278 12.64 -2.90 28.71
C LYS A 278 12.02 -3.39 27.40
N ASN A 279 10.69 -3.41 27.28
CA ASN A 279 10.02 -3.86 26.07
C ASN A 279 10.03 -2.76 25.00
N GLY A 280 11.01 -2.84 24.08
CA GLY A 280 11.14 -1.89 22.99
C GLY A 280 10.00 -1.91 21.97
N TYR A 281 9.13 -2.92 21.92
CA TYR A 281 7.98 -2.91 21.01
C TYR A 281 6.89 -1.94 21.49
N ASN A 282 6.68 -1.83 22.81
CA ASN A 282 5.73 -0.87 23.37
C ASN A 282 6.14 0.58 23.07
N TYR A 283 7.43 0.89 23.12
CA TYR A 283 7.95 2.21 22.76
C TYR A 283 7.77 2.53 21.28
N GLU A 284 8.05 1.56 20.40
CA GLU A 284 7.87 1.73 18.96
C GLU A 284 6.40 1.98 18.61
N ALA A 285 5.49 1.12 19.08
CA ALA A 285 4.06 1.30 18.85
C ALA A 285 3.52 2.64 19.40
N LEU A 286 3.96 3.06 20.58
CA LEU A 286 3.57 4.36 21.14
C LEU A 286 4.08 5.52 20.28
N ALA A 287 5.33 5.44 19.82
CA ALA A 287 5.93 6.48 19.01
C ALA A 287 5.27 6.57 17.62
N ASP A 288 4.97 5.44 16.99
CA ASP A 288 4.30 5.40 15.69
C ASP A 288 2.91 6.03 15.74
N LEU A 289 2.11 5.72 16.78
CA LEU A 289 0.82 6.38 16.98
C LEU A 289 0.96 7.89 17.18
N LEU A 290 1.96 8.34 17.95
CA LEU A 290 2.24 9.77 18.13
C LEU A 290 2.63 10.44 16.81
N THR A 291 3.40 9.76 15.95
CA THR A 291 3.71 10.25 14.61
C THR A 291 2.43 10.38 13.77
N HIS A 292 1.53 9.40 13.81
CA HIS A 292 0.23 9.49 13.12
C HIS A 292 -0.68 10.62 13.64
N GLU A 293 -0.56 11.00 14.91
CA GLU A 293 -1.25 12.16 15.48
C GLU A 293 -0.60 13.52 15.13
N GLY A 294 0.48 13.52 14.34
CA GLY A 294 1.22 14.73 14.01
C GLY A 294 2.06 15.26 15.17
N ARG A 295 2.51 14.38 16.06
CA ARG A 295 3.33 14.70 17.25
C ARG A 295 4.74 14.08 17.16
N PRO A 296 5.52 14.35 16.10
CA PRO A 296 6.78 13.66 15.84
C PRO A 296 7.85 13.96 16.92
N ASP A 297 7.85 15.13 17.54
CA ASP A 297 8.80 15.45 18.61
C ASP A 297 8.58 14.60 19.87
N GLU A 298 7.33 14.31 20.19
CA GLU A 298 6.99 13.41 21.29
C GLU A 298 7.34 11.96 20.93
N ALA A 299 7.09 11.53 19.69
CA ALA A 299 7.50 10.23 19.19
C ALA A 299 9.02 10.02 19.34
N LEU A 300 9.83 11.02 18.98
CA LEU A 300 11.29 10.97 19.13
C LEU A 300 11.71 10.83 20.60
N GLN A 301 11.06 11.54 21.53
CA GLN A 301 11.33 11.38 22.96
C GLN A 301 11.02 9.96 23.43
N VAL A 302 9.92 9.36 22.97
CA VAL A 302 9.55 7.97 23.27
C VAL A 302 10.60 7.00 22.71
N TYR A 303 11.00 7.16 21.46
CA TYR A 303 12.06 6.33 20.87
C TYR A 303 13.37 6.39 21.66
N HIS A 304 13.82 7.59 22.04
CA HIS A 304 15.02 7.77 22.84
C HIS A 304 14.90 7.15 24.24
N ALA A 305 13.76 7.31 24.89
CA ALA A 305 13.50 6.70 26.19
C ALA A 305 13.57 5.16 26.10
N GLY A 306 12.96 4.56 25.08
CA GLY A 306 13.03 3.12 24.85
C GLY A 306 14.43 2.64 24.49
N ALA A 307 15.18 3.40 23.69
CA ALA A 307 16.56 3.10 23.35
C ALA A 307 17.48 3.12 24.59
N ALA A 308 17.22 4.04 25.52
CA ALA A 308 17.95 4.16 26.78
C ALA A 308 17.63 3.02 27.76
N SER A 309 16.39 2.52 27.76
CA SER A 309 15.96 1.44 28.65
C SER A 309 16.25 0.02 28.10
N ALA A 310 16.57 -0.11 26.82
CA ALA A 310 16.86 -1.39 26.18
C ALA A 310 18.15 -2.06 26.69
N ASP A 311 18.07 -3.34 27.04
CA ASP A 311 19.21 -4.19 27.45
C ASP A 311 20.08 -4.63 26.26
N GLY A 312 19.47 -4.78 25.07
CA GLY A 312 20.13 -5.32 23.88
C GLY A 312 20.45 -4.26 22.83
N LEU A 313 21.66 -4.33 22.26
CA LEU A 313 22.10 -3.44 21.18
C LEU A 313 21.12 -3.46 19.98
N ALA A 314 20.55 -4.62 19.65
CA ALA A 314 19.60 -4.76 18.54
C ALA A 314 18.33 -3.92 18.73
N VAL A 315 17.73 -3.95 19.94
CA VAL A 315 16.53 -3.17 20.25
C VAL A 315 16.85 -1.68 20.27
N ARG A 316 18.00 -1.30 20.83
CA ARG A 316 18.47 0.09 20.83
C ARG A 316 18.66 0.63 19.41
N LEU A 317 19.35 -0.12 18.55
CA LEU A 317 19.58 0.29 17.15
C LEU A 317 18.28 0.35 16.35
N ARG A 318 17.33 -0.58 16.59
CA ARG A 318 16.00 -0.53 15.97
C ARG A 318 15.28 0.77 16.32
N LEU A 319 15.16 1.10 17.60
CA LEU A 319 14.45 2.30 18.06
C LEU A 319 15.10 3.60 17.58
N LEU A 320 16.44 3.68 17.59
CA LEU A 320 17.15 4.84 17.04
C LEU A 320 17.02 4.92 15.51
N GLY A 321 16.97 3.77 14.83
CA GLY A 321 16.67 3.67 13.40
C GLY A 321 15.27 4.17 13.06
N SER A 322 14.24 3.75 13.82
CA SER A 322 12.86 4.22 13.65
C SER A 322 12.77 5.74 13.92
N ALA A 323 13.45 6.24 14.95
CA ALA A 323 13.55 7.68 15.22
C ALA A 323 14.23 8.47 14.08
N GLY A 324 15.31 7.92 13.52
CA GLY A 324 15.95 8.44 12.31
C GLY A 324 14.98 8.46 11.13
N SER A 325 14.22 7.38 10.92
CA SER A 325 13.20 7.30 9.87
C SER A 325 12.11 8.36 10.02
N THR A 326 11.65 8.65 11.25
CA THR A 326 10.66 9.70 11.51
C THR A 326 11.17 11.08 11.04
N LEU A 327 12.41 11.44 11.39
CA LEU A 327 13.00 12.70 10.94
C LEU A 327 13.24 12.72 9.42
N TYR A 328 13.63 11.59 8.83
CA TYR A 328 13.81 11.48 7.38
C TYR A 328 12.48 11.70 6.64
N SER A 329 11.40 11.06 7.10
CA SER A 329 10.07 11.24 6.54
C SER A 329 9.60 12.70 6.64
N ALA A 330 9.85 13.37 7.77
CA ALA A 330 9.54 14.79 7.92
C ALA A 330 10.30 15.66 6.89
N GLY A 331 11.59 15.36 6.65
CA GLY A 331 12.38 16.01 5.60
C GLY A 331 11.83 15.75 4.20
N SER A 332 11.46 14.50 3.90
CA SER A 332 10.90 14.09 2.61
C SER A 332 9.53 14.72 2.34
N GLU A 333 8.67 14.84 3.35
CA GLU A 333 7.38 15.52 3.25
C GLU A 333 7.53 17.02 3.02
N ALA A 334 8.42 17.67 3.77
CA ALA A 334 8.73 19.08 3.56
C ALA A 334 9.30 19.33 2.16
N GLU A 335 10.12 18.42 1.64
CA GLU A 335 10.65 18.47 0.29
C GLU A 335 9.56 18.33 -0.79
N LYS A 336 8.63 17.37 -0.64
CA LYS A 336 7.46 17.23 -1.53
C LYS A 336 6.59 18.49 -1.52
N ALA A 337 6.48 19.14 -0.37
CA ALA A 337 5.79 20.42 -0.20
C ALA A 337 6.60 21.64 -0.68
N GLN A 338 7.82 21.44 -1.20
CA GLN A 338 8.76 22.50 -1.61
C GLN A 338 9.13 23.48 -0.48
N ALA A 339 8.98 23.06 0.78
CA ALA A 339 9.37 23.80 1.97
C ALA A 339 10.86 23.59 2.26
N TRP A 340 11.73 24.07 1.36
CA TRP A 340 13.18 23.80 1.39
C TRP A 340 13.87 24.08 2.73
N PRO A 341 13.59 25.20 3.45
CA PRO A 341 14.20 25.43 4.76
C PRO A 341 13.83 24.36 5.79
N ALA A 342 12.56 23.93 5.81
CA ALA A 342 12.06 22.92 6.73
C ALA A 342 12.63 21.53 6.40
N ALA A 343 12.76 21.20 5.11
CA ALA A 343 13.41 19.97 4.66
C ALA A 343 14.88 19.92 5.11
N ALA A 344 15.62 21.02 4.91
CA ALA A 344 17.00 21.14 5.35
C ALA A 344 17.14 21.00 6.88
N GLU A 345 16.28 21.68 7.64
CA GLU A 345 16.27 21.59 9.11
C GLU A 345 16.03 20.16 9.60
N ALA A 346 15.05 19.46 9.02
CA ALA A 346 14.74 18.08 9.40
C ALA A 346 15.90 17.11 9.11
N TYR A 347 16.49 17.20 7.91
CA TYR A 347 17.63 16.37 7.55
C TYR A 347 18.88 16.69 8.39
N GLU A 348 19.18 17.97 8.66
CA GLU A 348 20.31 18.34 9.52
C GLU A 348 20.12 17.86 10.96
N ARG A 349 18.89 17.97 11.50
CA ARG A 349 18.55 17.43 12.82
C ARG A 349 18.75 15.92 12.88
N LEU A 350 18.37 15.19 11.82
CA LEU A 350 18.60 13.75 11.69
C LEU A 350 20.09 13.43 11.75
N ILE A 351 20.91 14.12 10.95
CA ILE A 351 22.34 13.85 10.86
C ILE A 351 23.05 14.19 12.18
N ALA A 352 22.65 15.29 12.84
CA ALA A 352 23.20 15.67 14.13
C ALA A 352 22.85 14.66 15.23
N ALA A 353 21.64 14.12 15.22
CA ALA A 353 21.20 13.13 16.19
C ALA A 353 21.79 11.73 15.93
N TYR A 354 21.98 11.37 14.65
CA TYR A 354 22.29 10.01 14.22
C TYR A 354 23.41 9.92 13.17
N PRO A 355 24.61 10.47 13.42
CA PRO A 355 25.61 10.73 12.39
C PRO A 355 26.16 9.49 11.66
N GLN A 356 25.93 8.28 12.19
CA GLN A 356 26.46 7.01 11.65
C GLN A 356 25.37 6.09 11.08
N LEU A 357 24.10 6.49 11.12
CA LEU A 357 23.02 5.68 10.56
C LEU A 357 22.94 5.83 9.03
N TRP A 358 22.50 4.76 8.35
CA TRP A 358 22.28 4.75 6.89
C TRP A 358 21.33 5.86 6.42
N CYS A 359 20.32 6.21 7.24
CA CYS A 359 19.39 7.30 6.92
C CYS A 359 20.09 8.67 6.88
N SER A 360 21.22 8.83 7.57
CA SER A 360 22.03 10.05 7.55
C SER A 360 22.84 10.19 6.26
N ALA A 361 23.33 9.09 5.69
CA ALA A 361 23.94 9.09 4.36
C ALA A 361 22.90 9.54 3.30
N ASN A 362 21.71 8.94 3.32
CA ASN A 362 20.61 9.33 2.45
C ASN A 362 20.21 10.80 2.64
N ALA A 363 20.10 11.26 3.89
CA ALA A 363 19.77 12.65 4.21
C ALA A 363 20.85 13.62 3.68
N LEU A 364 22.14 13.29 3.83
CA LEU A 364 23.24 14.10 3.26
C LEU A 364 23.15 14.17 1.73
N GLY A 365 22.85 13.05 1.06
CA GLY A 365 22.60 13.03 -0.38
C GLY A 365 21.42 13.91 -0.79
N ARG A 366 20.31 13.88 -0.05
CA ARG A 366 19.16 14.80 -0.27
C ARG A 366 19.55 16.25 0.00
N LEU A 367 20.35 16.53 1.04
CA LEU A 367 20.78 17.90 1.38
C LEU A 367 21.58 18.56 0.26
N VAL A 368 22.33 17.82 -0.55
CA VAL A 368 23.00 18.37 -1.74
C VAL A 368 21.98 18.98 -2.71
N GLU A 369 20.85 18.30 -2.96
CA GLU A 369 19.77 18.82 -3.81
C GLU A 369 19.00 19.95 -3.11
N VAL A 370 18.64 19.78 -1.84
CA VAL A 370 17.88 20.79 -1.08
C VAL A 370 18.65 22.10 -0.99
N TYR A 371 19.95 22.07 -0.66
CA TYR A 371 20.78 23.26 -0.62
C TYR A 371 21.08 23.80 -2.02
N GLY A 372 21.46 22.95 -2.98
CA GLY A 372 21.89 23.38 -4.30
C GLY A 372 20.74 23.90 -5.17
N GLU A 373 19.65 23.15 -5.28
CA GLU A 373 18.53 23.46 -6.16
C GLU A 373 17.42 24.23 -5.47
N GLY A 374 17.07 23.85 -4.23
CA GLY A 374 15.99 24.49 -3.48
C GLY A 374 16.39 25.86 -2.92
N LEU A 375 17.41 25.86 -2.05
CA LEU A 375 17.85 27.05 -1.33
C LEU A 375 18.88 27.90 -2.09
N LYS A 376 19.42 27.40 -3.20
CA LYS A 376 20.46 28.07 -4.01
C LYS A 376 21.72 28.43 -3.20
N ASP A 377 22.09 27.57 -2.26
CA ASP A 377 23.30 27.68 -1.43
C ASP A 377 24.31 26.60 -1.82
N PRO A 378 25.16 26.84 -2.85
CA PRO A 378 26.11 25.85 -3.33
C PRO A 378 27.22 25.52 -2.33
N ALA A 379 27.52 26.43 -1.39
CA ALA A 379 28.52 26.19 -0.35
C ALA A 379 28.02 25.13 0.65
N LYS A 380 26.76 25.23 1.08
CA LYS A 380 26.16 24.19 1.94
C LYS A 380 25.93 22.87 1.21
N ALA A 381 25.62 22.91 -0.09
CA ALA A 381 25.54 21.70 -0.90
C ALA A 381 26.91 20.98 -0.95
N ALA A 382 28.01 21.74 -1.08
CA ALA A 382 29.36 21.19 -1.03
C ALA A 382 29.72 20.63 0.35
N ASP A 383 29.39 21.33 1.44
CA ASP A 383 29.57 20.82 2.81
C ASP A 383 28.85 19.47 3.02
N ALA A 384 27.58 19.38 2.59
CA ALA A 384 26.81 18.15 2.68
C ALA A 384 27.46 16.99 1.89
N ALA A 385 27.95 17.26 0.67
CA ALA A 385 28.66 16.26 -0.13
C ALA A 385 29.97 15.80 0.55
N GLN A 386 30.75 16.72 1.11
CA GLN A 386 32.00 16.39 1.81
C GLN A 386 31.75 15.60 3.11
N ARG A 387 30.69 15.94 3.84
CA ARG A 387 30.24 15.19 5.02
C ARG A 387 29.80 13.78 4.63
N LEU A 388 29.10 13.61 3.50
CA LEU A 388 28.73 12.28 2.99
C LEU A 388 29.97 11.45 2.72
N VAL A 389 30.91 11.97 1.93
CA VAL A 389 32.08 11.19 1.51
C VAL A 389 32.99 10.91 2.71
N SER A 390 33.10 11.82 3.67
CA SER A 390 33.92 11.64 4.87
C SER A 390 33.30 10.69 5.89
N GLY A 391 31.98 10.75 6.09
CA GLY A 391 31.26 9.89 7.03
C GLY A 391 30.96 8.49 6.46
N PHE A 392 30.74 8.40 5.15
CA PHE A 392 30.26 7.20 4.47
C PHE A 392 31.04 6.95 3.17
N PRO A 393 32.36 6.70 3.24
CA PRO A 393 33.25 6.63 2.06
C PRO A 393 32.96 5.49 1.08
N ARG A 394 32.07 4.55 1.44
CA ARG A 394 31.65 3.42 0.60
C ARG A 394 30.22 3.56 0.08
N ASP A 395 29.56 4.68 0.34
CA ASP A 395 28.21 4.96 -0.14
C ASP A 395 28.23 5.22 -1.65
N ASP A 396 27.29 4.63 -2.37
CA ASP A 396 27.16 4.75 -3.83
C ASP A 396 26.70 6.14 -4.28
N GLY A 397 26.17 6.96 -3.36
CA GLY A 397 25.78 8.33 -3.61
C GLY A 397 26.96 9.32 -3.61
N CYS A 398 28.17 8.92 -3.21
CA CYS A 398 29.29 9.84 -3.01
C CYS A 398 29.72 10.59 -4.28
N GLY A 399 29.94 9.93 -5.41
CA GLY A 399 30.39 10.61 -6.62
C GLY A 399 29.29 11.48 -7.22
N LEU A 400 28.03 11.04 -7.16
CA LEU A 400 26.88 11.85 -7.55
C LEU A 400 26.75 13.13 -6.71
N ALA A 401 26.91 13.03 -5.39
CA ALA A 401 26.85 14.16 -4.48
C ALA A 401 27.94 15.19 -4.77
N LEU A 402 29.19 14.73 -4.92
CA LEU A 402 30.33 15.59 -5.25
C LEU A 402 30.17 16.25 -6.62
N TYR A 403 29.71 15.51 -7.64
CA TYR A 403 29.44 16.05 -8.97
C TYR A 403 28.40 17.17 -8.93
N ARG A 404 27.26 16.95 -8.25
CA ARG A 404 26.17 17.94 -8.15
C ARG A 404 26.60 19.20 -7.42
N ALA A 405 27.31 19.04 -6.30
CA ALA A 405 27.85 20.16 -5.55
C ALA A 405 28.90 20.94 -6.36
N ALA A 406 29.82 20.24 -7.05
CA ALA A 406 30.84 20.86 -7.90
C ALA A 406 30.21 21.65 -9.05
N LYS A 407 29.18 21.08 -9.69
CA LYS A 407 28.36 21.77 -10.69
C LYS A 407 27.73 23.04 -10.13
N GLY A 408 27.09 22.96 -8.96
CA GLY A 408 26.46 24.11 -8.31
C GLY A 408 27.44 25.24 -8.00
N LEU A 409 28.63 24.90 -7.49
CA LEU A 409 29.71 25.86 -7.24
C LEU A 409 30.21 26.51 -8.54
N ALA A 410 30.40 25.73 -9.60
CA ALA A 410 30.83 26.25 -10.90
C ALA A 410 29.81 27.23 -11.48
N ASP A 411 28.51 26.89 -11.41
CA ASP A 411 27.42 27.74 -11.89
C ASP A 411 27.29 29.04 -11.08
N ALA A 412 27.68 29.01 -9.80
CA ALA A 412 27.78 30.19 -8.94
C ALA A 412 29.09 31.00 -9.12
N GLY A 413 29.95 30.63 -10.08
CA GLY A 413 31.22 31.30 -10.34
C GLY A 413 32.34 30.98 -9.33
N GLN A 414 32.14 30.02 -8.44
CA GLN A 414 33.14 29.58 -7.44
C GLN A 414 34.07 28.51 -8.03
N ALA A 415 34.77 28.89 -9.10
CA ALA A 415 35.56 27.98 -9.94
C ALA A 415 36.59 27.15 -9.16
N GLU A 416 37.33 27.76 -8.24
CA GLU A 416 38.39 27.07 -7.47
C GLU A 416 37.82 25.97 -6.57
N GLN A 417 36.70 26.25 -5.89
CA GLN A 417 36.03 25.29 -5.01
C GLN A 417 35.38 24.16 -5.81
N ALA A 418 34.78 24.49 -6.96
CA ALA A 418 34.20 23.49 -7.85
C ALA A 418 35.25 22.49 -8.35
N VAL A 419 36.43 22.98 -8.75
CA VAL A 419 37.54 22.14 -9.20
C VAL A 419 38.07 21.29 -8.05
N ALA A 420 38.27 21.86 -6.86
CA ALA A 420 38.75 21.11 -5.69
C ALA A 420 37.80 19.95 -5.33
N LEU A 421 36.48 20.18 -5.41
CA LEU A 421 35.50 19.14 -5.11
C LEU A 421 35.46 18.03 -6.18
N ALA A 422 35.69 18.37 -7.45
CA ALA A 422 35.84 17.37 -8.51
C ALA A 422 37.14 16.56 -8.37
N GLU A 423 38.23 17.18 -7.95
CA GLU A 423 39.49 16.49 -7.61
C GLU A 423 39.29 15.52 -6.43
N GLU A 424 38.52 15.94 -5.43
CA GLU A 424 38.12 15.06 -4.32
C GLU A 424 37.31 13.86 -4.83
N ALA A 425 36.39 14.07 -5.77
CA ALA A 425 35.66 12.96 -6.42
C ALA A 425 36.61 12.00 -7.14
N GLY A 426 37.58 12.53 -7.90
CA GLY A 426 38.62 11.73 -8.55
C GLY A 426 39.44 10.90 -7.57
N ALA A 427 39.80 11.48 -6.42
CA ALA A 427 40.64 10.82 -5.43
C ALA A 427 39.90 9.79 -4.57
N ARG A 428 38.64 10.06 -4.23
CA ARG A 428 37.87 9.27 -3.26
C ARG A 428 36.86 8.32 -3.90
N CYS A 429 36.40 8.65 -5.10
CA CYS A 429 35.38 7.91 -5.84
C CYS A 429 35.81 7.63 -7.30
N PRO A 430 37.03 7.12 -7.57
CA PRO A 430 37.57 7.00 -8.93
C PRO A 430 36.76 6.07 -9.85
N GLY A 431 36.01 5.10 -9.29
CA GLY A 431 35.16 4.18 -10.04
C GLY A 431 33.71 4.63 -10.24
N ASP A 432 33.31 5.75 -9.64
CA ASP A 432 31.95 6.27 -9.75
C ASP A 432 31.74 6.95 -11.12
N PRO A 433 30.66 6.61 -11.87
CA PRO A 433 30.40 7.22 -13.18
C PRO A 433 30.31 8.75 -13.16
N TYR A 434 29.83 9.33 -12.06
CA TYR A 434 29.68 10.78 -11.92
C TYR A 434 31.00 11.51 -11.67
N THR A 435 32.03 10.79 -11.24
CA THR A 435 33.38 11.34 -11.09
C THR A 435 33.95 11.79 -12.43
N VAL A 436 33.72 11.02 -13.50
CA VAL A 436 34.14 11.40 -14.86
C VAL A 436 33.50 12.73 -15.28
N TYR A 437 32.21 12.90 -15.02
CA TYR A 437 31.50 14.15 -15.33
C TYR A 437 31.98 15.34 -14.49
N ALA A 438 32.30 15.11 -13.21
CA ALA A 438 32.87 16.12 -12.34
C ALA A 438 34.24 16.60 -12.85
N LEU A 439 35.13 15.67 -13.18
CA LEU A 439 36.49 15.95 -13.66
C LEU A 439 36.49 16.66 -15.02
N LEU A 440 35.66 16.23 -15.98
CA LEU A 440 35.52 16.92 -17.27
C LEU A 440 35.08 18.39 -17.10
N ARG A 441 34.07 18.61 -16.26
CA ARG A 441 33.60 19.97 -15.97
C ARG A 441 34.65 20.81 -15.28
N ALA A 442 35.39 20.22 -14.35
CA ALA A 442 36.49 20.88 -13.66
C ALA A 442 37.64 21.23 -14.61
N ALA A 443 38.02 20.32 -15.52
CA ALA A 443 39.03 20.60 -16.54
C ALA A 443 38.65 21.80 -17.43
N LYS A 444 37.39 21.84 -17.89
CA LYS A 444 36.87 22.99 -18.63
C LYS A 444 36.92 24.27 -17.79
N THR A 445 36.53 24.19 -16.52
CA THR A 445 36.58 25.32 -15.57
C THR A 445 38.01 25.82 -15.37
N CYS A 446 38.99 24.91 -15.25
CA CYS A 446 40.41 25.25 -15.19
C CYS A 446 40.88 25.97 -16.45
N ALA A 447 40.57 25.45 -17.64
CA ALA A 447 41.00 26.04 -18.91
C ALA A 447 40.35 27.41 -19.18
N GLU A 448 39.05 27.53 -18.93
CA GLU A 448 38.26 28.70 -19.31
C GLU A 448 38.20 29.78 -18.23
N ALA A 449 37.91 29.41 -16.97
CA ALA A 449 37.71 30.37 -15.90
C ALA A 449 39.01 30.67 -15.15
N LEU A 450 39.76 29.64 -14.76
CA LEU A 450 41.01 29.80 -14.00
C LEU A 450 42.24 30.07 -14.88
N LYS A 451 42.13 29.83 -16.19
CA LYS A 451 43.24 29.92 -17.15
C LYS A 451 44.44 29.03 -16.79
N ASP A 452 44.20 27.94 -16.07
CA ASP A 452 45.21 26.96 -15.68
C ASP A 452 45.16 25.73 -16.60
N SER A 453 45.89 25.82 -17.72
CA SER A 453 45.95 24.75 -18.70
C SER A 453 46.68 23.51 -18.19
N SER A 454 47.63 23.67 -17.27
CA SER A 454 48.39 22.55 -16.71
C SER A 454 47.51 21.69 -15.82
N ARG A 455 46.72 22.32 -14.94
CA ARG A 455 45.72 21.64 -14.11
C ARG A 455 44.60 21.03 -14.95
N ALA A 456 44.13 21.74 -15.98
CA ALA A 456 43.15 21.20 -16.92
C ALA A 456 43.66 19.92 -17.60
N LEU A 457 44.90 19.90 -18.10
CA LEU A 457 45.52 18.70 -18.70
C LEU A 457 45.66 17.55 -17.69
N ALA A 458 45.99 17.83 -16.44
CA ALA A 458 46.08 16.80 -15.40
C ALA A 458 44.71 16.16 -15.11
N LEU A 459 43.64 16.96 -15.04
CA LEU A 459 42.28 16.47 -14.85
C LEU A 459 41.79 15.68 -16.06
N LEU A 460 42.04 16.16 -17.28
CA LEU A 460 41.70 15.42 -18.51
C LEU A 460 42.42 14.09 -18.59
N ARG A 461 43.67 14.01 -18.10
CA ARG A 461 44.39 12.75 -18.00
C ARG A 461 43.72 11.77 -17.03
N GLN A 462 43.27 12.25 -15.87
CA GLN A 462 42.49 11.40 -14.96
C GLN A 462 41.20 10.90 -15.62
N VAL A 463 40.52 11.74 -16.40
CA VAL A 463 39.35 11.31 -17.18
C VAL A 463 39.72 10.25 -18.21
N ILE A 464 40.82 10.43 -18.95
CA ILE A 464 41.30 9.46 -19.94
C ILE A 464 41.59 8.10 -19.29
N ASP A 465 42.23 8.13 -18.12
CA ASP A 465 42.58 6.92 -17.36
C ASP A 465 41.32 6.23 -16.78
N ALA A 466 40.34 7.01 -16.31
CA ALA A 466 39.13 6.50 -15.65
C ALA A 466 38.00 6.10 -16.62
N ALA A 467 37.77 6.86 -17.68
CA ALA A 467 36.67 6.62 -18.63
C ALA A 467 36.96 5.46 -19.58
N GLY A 468 38.22 5.04 -19.71
CA GLY A 468 38.62 3.97 -20.62
C GLY A 468 38.10 4.23 -22.05
N PRO A 469 37.48 3.23 -22.72
CA PRO A 469 37.03 3.36 -24.10
C PRO A 469 35.70 4.13 -24.28
N ARG A 470 35.15 4.81 -23.25
CA ARG A 470 33.89 5.58 -23.37
C ARG A 470 34.04 6.91 -24.12
N ASP A 471 32.92 7.47 -24.58
CA ASP A 471 32.85 8.78 -25.26
C ASP A 471 33.50 9.90 -24.44
N GLU A 472 33.39 9.89 -23.10
CA GLU A 472 34.03 10.87 -22.23
C GLU A 472 35.56 10.82 -22.32
N GLY A 473 36.14 9.64 -22.58
CA GLY A 473 37.57 9.46 -22.82
C GLY A 473 38.02 10.03 -24.16
N ALA A 474 37.18 9.91 -25.20
CA ALA A 474 37.43 10.54 -26.50
C ALA A 474 37.31 12.08 -26.38
N GLN A 475 36.29 12.57 -25.68
CA GLN A 475 36.10 13.98 -25.38
C GLN A 475 37.31 14.56 -24.65
N ALA A 476 37.79 13.87 -23.60
CA ALA A 476 38.92 14.33 -22.81
C ALA A 476 40.22 14.41 -23.64
N ARG A 477 40.48 13.42 -24.51
CA ARG A 477 41.62 13.45 -25.44
C ARG A 477 41.53 14.61 -26.41
N ARG A 478 40.34 14.93 -26.93
CA ARG A 478 40.14 16.05 -27.86
C ARG A 478 40.42 17.39 -27.16
N GLU A 479 39.88 17.57 -25.96
CA GLU A 479 40.10 18.78 -25.17
C GLU A 479 41.57 18.93 -24.78
N ALA A 480 42.24 17.83 -24.40
CA ALA A 480 43.67 17.82 -24.10
C ALA A 480 44.52 18.13 -25.35
N ALA A 481 44.20 17.55 -26.50
CA ALA A 481 44.89 17.84 -27.76
C ALA A 481 44.76 19.32 -28.16
N ALA A 482 43.58 19.93 -27.96
CA ALA A 482 43.37 21.35 -28.23
C ALA A 482 44.24 22.23 -27.30
N LEU A 483 44.34 21.89 -26.02
CA LEU A 483 45.20 22.58 -25.06
C LEU A 483 46.69 22.43 -25.39
N LEU A 484 47.15 21.21 -25.72
CA LEU A 484 48.54 20.95 -26.12
C LEU A 484 48.91 21.72 -27.39
N LYS A 485 48.02 21.75 -28.38
CA LYS A 485 48.21 22.53 -29.60
C LYS A 485 48.32 24.03 -29.30
N ALA A 486 47.48 24.56 -28.40
CA ALA A 486 47.56 25.96 -27.97
C ALA A 486 48.88 26.27 -27.23
N GLN A 487 49.49 25.28 -26.58
CA GLN A 487 50.81 25.38 -25.94
C GLN A 487 51.99 25.14 -26.90
N GLY A 488 51.73 24.81 -28.17
CA GLY A 488 52.76 24.52 -29.17
C GLY A 488 53.25 23.07 -29.20
N ASP A 489 52.69 22.17 -28.38
CA ASP A 489 52.98 20.74 -28.42
C ASP A 489 52.10 20.03 -29.47
N GLN A 490 52.48 20.21 -30.73
CA GLN A 490 51.79 19.58 -31.85
C GLN A 490 51.95 18.05 -31.84
N ALA A 491 53.10 17.53 -31.39
CA ALA A 491 53.36 16.10 -31.38
C ALA A 491 52.49 15.38 -30.34
N GLY A 492 52.36 15.93 -29.14
CA GLY A 492 51.45 15.40 -28.11
C GLY A 492 49.99 15.48 -28.54
N ALA A 493 49.58 16.59 -29.17
CA ALA A 493 48.24 16.72 -29.73
C ALA A 493 47.95 15.65 -30.80
N ASP A 494 48.89 15.41 -31.73
CA ASP A 494 48.72 14.43 -32.81
C ASP A 494 48.61 12.99 -32.27
N VAL A 495 49.33 12.64 -31.19
CA VAL A 495 49.20 11.34 -30.51
C VAL A 495 47.78 11.14 -29.98
N LEU A 496 47.24 12.10 -29.23
CA LEU A 496 45.89 12.00 -28.68
C LEU A 496 44.83 11.93 -29.78
N ILE A 497 45.01 12.65 -30.88
CA ILE A 497 44.13 12.58 -32.05
C ILE A 497 44.20 11.19 -32.71
N GLN A 498 45.38 10.60 -32.86
CA GLN A 498 45.51 9.23 -33.39
C GLN A 498 44.88 8.19 -32.46
N GLU A 499 44.99 8.35 -31.14
CA GLU A 499 44.28 7.50 -30.19
C GLU A 499 42.77 7.59 -30.36
N ILE A 500 42.20 8.80 -30.55
CA ILE A 500 40.77 8.97 -30.84
C ILE A 500 40.39 8.18 -32.10
N LEU A 501 41.14 8.36 -33.20
CA LEU A 501 40.84 7.73 -34.49
C LEU A 501 40.97 6.20 -34.47
N THR A 502 41.86 5.65 -33.64
CA THR A 502 42.16 4.21 -33.60
C THR A 502 41.33 3.46 -32.57
N GLN A 503 41.15 4.03 -31.38
CA GLN A 503 40.45 3.38 -30.27
C GLN A 503 38.96 3.74 -30.24
N TYR A 504 38.57 4.87 -30.83
CA TYR A 504 37.18 5.39 -30.83
C TYR A 504 36.74 5.76 -32.25
N PRO A 505 36.93 4.89 -33.26
CA PRO A 505 36.68 5.25 -34.67
C PRO A 505 35.25 5.70 -34.95
N LEU A 506 34.34 5.30 -34.06
CA LEU A 506 32.93 5.66 -34.12
C LEU A 506 32.57 6.84 -33.23
N SER A 507 33.45 7.57 -32.52
CA SER A 507 33.02 8.70 -31.67
C SER A 507 32.78 10.01 -32.46
N ALA A 508 32.04 10.97 -31.86
CA ALA A 508 31.87 12.31 -32.43
C ALA A 508 33.22 13.03 -32.61
N GLU A 509 34.17 12.75 -31.71
CA GLU A 509 35.51 13.29 -31.70
C GLU A 509 36.35 12.73 -32.86
N ALA A 510 36.22 11.44 -33.18
CA ALA A 510 36.90 10.83 -34.32
C ALA A 510 36.45 11.43 -35.65
N LEU A 511 35.16 11.72 -35.79
CA LEU A 511 34.64 12.48 -36.93
C LEU A 511 35.33 13.84 -37.08
N GLN A 512 35.48 14.60 -35.98
CA GLN A 512 36.15 15.91 -36.02
C GLN A 512 37.64 15.79 -36.34
N ALA A 513 38.27 14.69 -35.94
CA ALA A 513 39.67 14.37 -36.20
C ALA A 513 39.96 13.84 -37.61
N GLN A 514 38.93 13.45 -38.39
CA GLN A 514 39.12 12.72 -39.65
C GLN A 514 39.72 13.58 -40.77
N ALA A 515 40.92 13.21 -41.23
CA ALA A 515 41.62 13.93 -42.31
C ALA A 515 41.10 13.56 -43.72
N ASP A 516 40.64 12.32 -43.91
CA ASP A 516 40.16 11.81 -45.21
C ASP A 516 38.89 12.55 -45.68
N PRO A 517 38.92 13.25 -46.84
CA PRO A 517 37.75 13.91 -47.41
C PRO A 517 36.54 13.00 -47.65
N ALA A 518 36.75 11.76 -48.11
CA ALA A 518 35.66 10.85 -48.46
C ALA A 518 34.91 10.35 -47.22
N GLN A 519 35.65 10.01 -46.16
CA GLN A 519 35.06 9.67 -44.88
C GLN A 519 34.33 10.87 -44.27
N ARG A 520 34.92 12.08 -44.31
CA ARG A 520 34.22 13.31 -43.84
C ARG A 520 32.89 13.55 -44.57
N GLU A 521 32.83 13.32 -45.87
CA GLU A 521 31.59 13.44 -46.64
C GLU A 521 30.56 12.38 -46.20
N ARG A 522 30.98 11.13 -46.01
CA ARG A 522 30.14 10.04 -45.49
C ARG A 522 29.59 10.36 -44.09
N HIS A 523 30.41 10.85 -43.18
CA HIS A 523 29.95 11.25 -41.85
C HIS A 523 29.03 12.48 -41.88
N ARG A 524 29.23 13.44 -42.80
CA ARG A 524 28.29 14.57 -42.98
C ARG A 524 26.94 14.11 -43.50
N ALA A 525 26.93 13.15 -44.42
CA ALA A 525 25.70 12.52 -44.90
C ALA A 525 24.97 11.80 -43.75
N ALA A 526 25.70 11.02 -42.95
CA ALA A 526 25.17 10.36 -41.76
C ALA A 526 24.60 11.35 -40.74
N ALA A 527 25.31 12.46 -40.47
CA ALA A 527 24.86 13.52 -39.56
C ALA A 527 23.56 14.15 -40.03
N LYS A 528 23.46 14.46 -41.32
CA LYS A 528 22.26 15.03 -41.93
C LYS A 528 21.09 14.05 -41.83
N ALA A 529 21.29 12.79 -42.20
CA ALA A 529 20.25 11.76 -42.13
C ALA A 529 19.77 11.55 -40.68
N TYR A 530 20.69 11.51 -39.72
CA TYR A 530 20.34 11.46 -38.29
C TYR A 530 19.55 12.68 -37.82
N GLN A 531 19.91 13.89 -38.24
CA GLN A 531 19.18 15.11 -37.88
C GLN A 531 17.77 15.12 -38.44
N GLU A 532 17.60 14.71 -39.70
CA GLU A 532 16.29 14.59 -40.35
C GLU A 532 15.43 13.53 -39.65
N ALA A 533 15.99 12.34 -39.35
CA ALA A 533 15.31 11.29 -38.62
C ALA A 533 14.93 11.70 -37.18
N SER A 534 15.85 12.33 -36.46
CA SER A 534 15.62 12.82 -35.08
C SER A 534 14.58 13.94 -35.01
N ALA A 535 14.45 14.76 -36.06
CA ALA A 535 13.41 15.78 -36.11
C ALA A 535 12.01 15.17 -36.16
N LEU A 536 11.85 14.01 -36.82
CA LEU A 536 10.59 13.28 -36.91
C LEU A 536 10.17 12.65 -35.57
N ILE A 537 11.11 12.34 -34.67
CA ILE A 537 10.82 11.83 -33.31
C ILE A 537 10.04 12.86 -32.48
N LYS A 538 10.20 14.16 -32.75
CA LYS A 538 9.53 15.25 -32.03
C LYS A 538 8.08 15.47 -32.48
N ALA A 539 7.58 14.70 -33.44
CA ALA A 539 6.18 14.74 -33.88
C ALA A 539 5.25 14.02 -32.88
N ASP A 540 3.94 14.21 -33.04
CA ASP A 540 2.92 13.52 -32.21
C ASP A 540 2.98 11.98 -32.35
N ASP A 541 3.43 11.47 -33.50
CA ASP A 541 3.74 10.05 -33.71
C ASP A 541 5.25 9.85 -33.90
N PRO A 542 5.96 9.22 -32.95
CA PRO A 542 7.40 9.01 -33.06
C PRO A 542 7.78 7.89 -34.04
N LYS A 543 6.86 6.99 -34.42
CA LYS A 543 7.19 5.77 -35.19
C LYS A 543 7.92 6.02 -36.52
N PRO A 544 7.53 7.00 -37.35
CA PRO A 544 8.25 7.30 -38.59
C PRO A 544 9.68 7.78 -38.32
N GLY A 545 9.88 8.56 -37.24
CA GLY A 545 11.20 8.99 -36.82
C GLY A 545 12.06 7.85 -36.30
N ILE A 546 11.45 6.90 -35.59
CA ILE A 546 12.17 5.72 -35.09
C ILE A 546 12.64 4.84 -36.26
N ALA A 547 11.76 4.54 -37.22
CA ALA A 547 12.12 3.78 -38.41
C ALA A 547 13.20 4.48 -39.24
N ALA A 548 13.16 5.82 -39.34
CA ALA A 548 14.21 6.59 -40.00
C ALA A 548 15.55 6.49 -39.25
N LEU A 549 15.55 6.51 -37.92
CA LEU A 549 16.76 6.32 -37.11
C LEU A 549 17.33 4.91 -37.25
N GLU A 550 16.49 3.87 -37.29
CA GLU A 550 16.93 2.50 -37.53
C GLU A 550 17.57 2.35 -38.92
N ALA A 551 17.02 3.02 -39.94
CA ALA A 551 17.62 3.07 -41.27
C ALA A 551 18.99 3.77 -41.26
N VAL A 552 19.14 4.88 -40.53
CA VAL A 552 20.44 5.54 -40.33
C VAL A 552 21.43 4.60 -39.65
N GLY A 553 20.99 3.88 -38.61
CA GLY A 553 21.80 2.88 -37.92
C GLY A 553 22.31 1.77 -38.84
N GLN A 554 21.51 1.37 -39.83
CA GLN A 554 21.88 0.36 -40.82
C GLN A 554 22.79 0.88 -41.93
N GLU A 555 22.47 2.03 -42.53
CA GLU A 555 23.16 2.59 -43.70
C GLU A 555 24.54 3.19 -43.34
N TYR A 556 24.62 3.81 -42.17
CA TYR A 556 25.80 4.52 -41.68
C TYR A 556 26.44 3.83 -40.49
N ALA A 557 26.40 2.49 -40.48
CA ALA A 557 26.84 1.66 -39.35
C ALA A 557 28.33 1.82 -38.99
N ASP A 558 29.13 2.28 -39.95
CA ASP A 558 30.57 2.57 -39.84
C ASP A 558 30.86 4.01 -39.37
N THR A 559 29.84 4.79 -39.04
CA THR A 559 29.96 6.19 -38.60
C THR A 559 29.44 6.35 -37.18
N TYR A 560 29.82 7.43 -36.48
CA TYR A 560 29.26 7.77 -35.15
C TYR A 560 27.75 7.79 -35.09
N TYR A 561 27.11 8.32 -36.14
CA TYR A 561 25.65 8.43 -36.16
C TYR A 561 24.96 7.08 -36.31
N GLY A 562 25.65 6.01 -36.73
CA GLY A 562 25.09 4.67 -36.81
C GLY A 562 24.67 4.12 -35.44
N PRO A 563 25.63 3.89 -34.52
CA PRO A 563 25.35 3.50 -33.14
C PRO A 563 24.39 4.46 -32.44
N VAL A 564 24.64 5.77 -32.53
CA VAL A 564 23.81 6.79 -31.87
C VAL A 564 22.37 6.73 -32.35
N ALA A 565 22.12 6.62 -33.65
CA ALA A 565 20.75 6.54 -34.18
C ALA A 565 19.99 5.34 -33.61
N LEU A 566 20.62 4.18 -33.53
CA LEU A 566 19.98 2.97 -33.02
C LEU A 566 19.72 3.04 -31.50
N GLN A 567 20.63 3.66 -30.74
CA GLN A 567 20.38 3.94 -29.32
C GLN A 567 19.19 4.90 -29.13
N VAL A 568 19.12 5.98 -29.91
CA VAL A 568 18.00 6.93 -29.85
C VAL A 568 16.69 6.25 -30.26
N ALA A 569 16.72 5.38 -31.27
CA ALA A 569 15.57 4.56 -31.66
C ALA A 569 15.08 3.68 -30.51
N GLY A 570 15.97 2.92 -29.85
CA GLY A 570 15.63 2.07 -28.71
C GLY A 570 15.05 2.87 -27.53
N ASN A 571 15.64 4.02 -27.20
CA ASN A 571 15.13 4.90 -26.14
C ASN A 571 13.76 5.52 -26.50
N ALA A 572 13.55 5.84 -27.77
CA ALA A 572 12.27 6.36 -28.25
C ALA A 572 11.17 5.29 -28.20
N TRP A 573 11.48 4.04 -28.53
CA TRP A 573 10.56 2.91 -28.32
C TRP A 573 10.18 2.75 -26.85
N ALA A 574 11.15 2.78 -25.93
CA ALA A 574 10.89 2.69 -24.49
C ALA A 574 10.03 3.87 -23.99
N LYS A 575 10.27 5.09 -24.49
CA LYS A 575 9.44 6.27 -24.16
C LYS A 575 8.02 6.15 -24.70
N ALA A 576 7.85 5.50 -25.86
CA ALA A 576 6.55 5.15 -26.42
C ALA A 576 5.90 3.92 -25.73
N GLN A 577 6.53 3.39 -24.67
CA GLN A 577 6.11 2.20 -23.91
C GLN A 577 6.06 0.90 -24.73
N ASP A 578 6.70 0.87 -25.91
CA ASP A 578 6.88 -0.34 -26.70
C ASP A 578 8.23 -1.00 -26.34
N TYR A 579 8.25 -1.62 -25.16
CA TYR A 579 9.47 -2.21 -24.61
C TYR A 579 9.98 -3.41 -25.43
N ALA A 580 9.10 -4.10 -26.18
CA ALA A 580 9.51 -5.20 -27.05
C ALA A 580 10.41 -4.70 -28.19
N GLN A 581 10.02 -3.60 -28.85
CA GLN A 581 10.85 -2.96 -29.87
C GLN A 581 12.11 -2.32 -29.27
N ALA A 582 12.01 -1.74 -28.07
CA ALA A 582 13.18 -1.20 -27.38
C ALA A 582 14.25 -2.27 -27.09
N VAL A 583 13.84 -3.45 -26.64
CA VAL A 583 14.71 -4.62 -26.45
C VAL A 583 15.31 -5.08 -27.77
N ALA A 584 14.50 -5.20 -28.83
CA ALA A 584 14.99 -5.61 -30.15
C ALA A 584 16.04 -4.63 -30.71
N ALA A 585 15.86 -3.33 -30.52
CA ALA A 585 16.83 -2.31 -30.92
C ALA A 585 18.16 -2.44 -30.15
N ALA A 586 18.12 -2.74 -28.85
CA ALA A 586 19.31 -2.97 -28.05
C ALA A 586 20.04 -4.28 -28.43
N GLU A 587 19.30 -5.36 -28.73
CA GLU A 587 19.86 -6.61 -29.24
C GLU A 587 20.54 -6.39 -30.60
N ALA A 588 19.88 -5.68 -31.52
CA ALA A 588 20.44 -5.33 -32.83
C ALA A 588 21.71 -4.46 -32.71
N PHE A 589 21.74 -3.55 -31.74
CA PHE A 589 22.94 -2.76 -31.42
C PHE A 589 24.10 -3.68 -31.00
N ALA A 590 23.85 -4.58 -30.06
CA ALA A 590 24.86 -5.47 -29.53
C ALA A 590 25.38 -6.49 -30.56
N GLU A 591 24.52 -6.97 -31.46
CA GLU A 591 24.92 -7.83 -32.57
C GLU A 591 25.80 -7.11 -33.59
N ARG A 592 25.47 -5.84 -33.87
CA ARG A 592 26.21 -5.05 -34.86
C ARG A 592 27.56 -4.57 -34.34
N TRP A 593 27.60 -4.12 -33.09
CA TRP A 593 28.80 -3.56 -32.47
C TRP A 593 29.14 -4.25 -31.15
N PRO A 594 29.52 -5.54 -31.16
CA PRO A 594 29.77 -6.30 -29.94
C PRO A 594 30.91 -5.71 -29.10
N GLU A 595 31.89 -5.03 -29.70
CA GLU A 595 33.02 -4.40 -29.00
C GLU A 595 32.78 -2.92 -28.65
N HIS A 596 31.60 -2.37 -28.94
CA HIS A 596 31.32 -0.97 -28.63
C HIS A 596 31.21 -0.74 -27.12
N PRO A 597 31.76 0.38 -26.59
CA PRO A 597 31.75 0.69 -25.15
C PRO A 597 30.36 0.70 -24.51
N ASP A 598 29.35 1.15 -25.27
CA ASP A 598 27.96 1.20 -24.81
C ASP A 598 27.20 -0.14 -24.90
N THR A 599 27.75 -1.17 -25.54
CA THR A 599 27.03 -2.44 -25.72
C THR A 599 26.57 -3.07 -24.40
N PRO A 600 27.41 -3.12 -23.34
CA PRO A 600 26.96 -3.60 -22.03
C PRO A 600 25.81 -2.78 -21.45
N SER A 601 25.81 -1.45 -21.62
CA SER A 601 24.77 -0.57 -21.06
C SER A 601 23.42 -0.73 -21.79
N GLN A 602 23.45 -0.89 -23.12
CA GLN A 602 22.25 -1.17 -23.91
C GLN A 602 21.62 -2.51 -23.55
N LEU A 603 22.45 -3.56 -23.41
CA LEU A 603 21.98 -4.89 -22.99
C LEU A 603 21.44 -4.86 -21.55
N TYR A 604 22.10 -4.14 -20.63
CA TYR A 604 21.61 -4.01 -19.26
C TYR A 604 20.22 -3.35 -19.20
N ARG A 605 20.02 -2.25 -19.95
CA ARG A 605 18.71 -1.60 -20.07
C ARG A 605 17.63 -2.54 -20.62
N ALA A 606 17.96 -3.28 -21.67
CA ALA A 606 17.05 -4.26 -22.25
C ALA A 606 16.68 -5.36 -21.25
N ALA A 607 17.64 -5.88 -20.48
CA ALA A 607 17.39 -6.85 -19.42
C ALA A 607 16.48 -6.28 -18.33
N SER A 608 16.68 -5.03 -17.91
CA SER A 608 15.80 -4.35 -16.94
C SER A 608 14.37 -4.15 -17.46
N TRP A 609 14.20 -3.80 -18.74
CA TRP A 609 12.87 -3.72 -19.37
C TRP A 609 12.20 -5.08 -19.48
N LEU A 610 12.96 -6.14 -19.79
CA LEU A 610 12.47 -7.52 -19.80
C LEU A 610 11.94 -7.92 -18.42
N ALA A 611 12.71 -7.64 -17.35
CA ALA A 611 12.33 -7.96 -15.98
C ALA A 611 11.09 -7.19 -15.51
N SER A 612 11.04 -5.87 -15.75
CA SER A 612 10.03 -5.00 -15.12
C SER A 612 8.80 -4.71 -15.99
N ASN A 613 8.97 -4.58 -17.32
CA ASN A 613 7.95 -4.03 -18.21
C ASN A 613 7.34 -5.09 -19.15
N VAL A 614 8.19 -5.95 -19.71
CA VAL A 614 7.74 -7.06 -20.57
C VAL A 614 7.28 -8.27 -19.73
N SER A 615 7.76 -8.35 -18.47
CA SER A 615 7.47 -9.46 -17.55
C SER A 615 8.01 -10.82 -18.06
N ASP A 616 9.22 -10.80 -18.63
CA ASP A 616 9.96 -11.98 -19.07
C ASP A 616 11.28 -12.12 -18.27
N PRO A 617 11.19 -12.65 -17.03
CA PRO A 617 12.35 -12.75 -16.14
C PRO A 617 13.41 -13.75 -16.64
N GLN A 618 13.02 -14.76 -17.44
CA GLN A 618 13.96 -15.74 -17.97
C GLN A 618 14.89 -15.11 -19.02
N ARG A 619 14.32 -14.37 -19.98
CA ARG A 619 15.14 -13.63 -20.96
C ARG A 619 15.99 -12.56 -20.29
N ALA A 620 15.49 -11.89 -19.25
CA ALA A 620 16.28 -10.93 -18.48
C ALA A 620 17.53 -11.60 -17.87
N LEU A 621 17.36 -12.76 -17.21
CA LEU A 621 18.47 -13.52 -16.63
C LEU A 621 19.48 -14.01 -17.68
N GLU A 622 19.01 -14.48 -18.83
CA GLU A 622 19.90 -14.87 -19.94
C GLU A 622 20.72 -13.68 -20.43
N MET A 623 20.10 -12.51 -20.54
CA MET A 623 20.77 -11.30 -20.97
C MET A 623 21.78 -10.80 -19.93
N TYR A 624 21.44 -10.80 -18.63
CA TYR A 624 22.40 -10.48 -17.57
C TYR A 624 23.60 -11.44 -17.59
N ARG A 625 23.38 -12.75 -17.72
CA ARG A 625 24.46 -13.76 -17.82
C ARG A 625 25.35 -13.51 -19.03
N ARG A 626 24.76 -13.17 -20.18
CA ARG A 626 25.52 -12.81 -21.40
C ARG A 626 26.43 -11.61 -21.14
N ILE A 627 25.96 -10.58 -20.42
CA ILE A 627 26.78 -9.41 -20.10
C ILE A 627 27.96 -9.81 -19.23
N VAL A 628 27.72 -10.57 -18.14
CA VAL A 628 28.77 -11.02 -17.22
C VAL A 628 29.80 -11.90 -17.93
N SER A 629 29.37 -12.80 -18.81
CA SER A 629 30.29 -13.71 -19.51
C SER A 629 31.10 -13.03 -20.62
N THR A 630 30.50 -12.06 -21.31
CA THR A 630 31.09 -11.44 -22.51
C THR A 630 31.86 -10.18 -22.15
N TYR A 631 31.42 -9.45 -21.12
CA TYR A 631 31.95 -8.16 -20.69
C TYR A 631 32.27 -8.14 -19.18
N PRO A 632 33.10 -9.08 -18.67
CA PRO A 632 33.32 -9.24 -17.24
C PRO A 632 33.97 -8.02 -16.56
N THR A 633 34.65 -7.15 -17.31
CA THR A 633 35.27 -5.92 -16.79
C THR A 633 34.36 -4.69 -16.89
N SER A 634 33.12 -4.85 -17.35
CA SER A 634 32.15 -3.76 -17.43
C SER A 634 31.71 -3.30 -16.05
N THR A 635 31.44 -2.00 -15.87
CA THR A 635 30.83 -1.46 -14.65
C THR A 635 29.38 -1.90 -14.44
N TYR A 636 28.81 -2.66 -15.38
CA TYR A 636 27.48 -3.25 -15.24
C TYR A 636 27.54 -4.74 -14.86
N ALA A 637 28.72 -5.36 -14.81
CA ALA A 637 28.82 -6.80 -14.59
C ALA A 637 28.39 -7.19 -13.16
N ASP A 638 28.78 -6.40 -12.16
CA ASP A 638 28.34 -6.56 -10.78
C ASP A 638 26.87 -6.18 -10.59
N ASP A 639 26.39 -5.09 -11.21
CA ASP A 639 24.95 -4.76 -11.28
C ASP A 639 24.15 -5.95 -11.85
N CYS A 640 24.59 -6.55 -12.95
CA CYS A 640 23.92 -7.69 -13.58
C CYS A 640 23.83 -8.90 -12.64
N LEU A 641 24.90 -9.21 -11.90
CA LEU A 641 24.90 -10.29 -10.91
C LEU A 641 23.95 -9.96 -9.75
N TYR A 642 23.96 -8.71 -9.27
CA TYR A 642 23.08 -8.28 -8.19
C TYR A 642 21.60 -8.37 -8.60
N GLN A 643 21.23 -7.78 -9.74
CA GLN A 643 19.87 -7.80 -10.28
C GLN A 643 19.41 -9.24 -10.59
N SER A 644 20.29 -10.09 -11.12
CA SER A 644 19.99 -11.50 -11.35
C SER A 644 19.67 -12.23 -10.05
N GLY A 645 20.48 -12.04 -9.00
CA GLY A 645 20.24 -12.63 -7.70
C GLY A 645 18.92 -12.17 -7.07
N GLN A 646 18.61 -10.86 -7.14
CA GLN A 646 17.34 -10.30 -6.67
C GLN A 646 16.14 -10.88 -7.42
N LEU A 647 16.21 -10.94 -8.75
CA LEU A 647 15.14 -11.47 -9.59
C LEU A 647 14.87 -12.95 -9.30
N LEU A 648 15.91 -13.75 -9.09
CA LEU A 648 15.79 -15.17 -8.71
C LEU A 648 15.22 -15.37 -7.30
N MET A 649 15.45 -14.44 -6.36
CA MET A 649 14.83 -14.53 -5.03
C MET A 649 13.32 -14.27 -5.04
N GLN A 650 12.80 -13.54 -6.04
CA GLN A 650 11.38 -13.18 -6.11
C GLN A 650 10.48 -14.35 -6.54
N THR A 651 11.00 -15.32 -7.29
CA THR A 651 10.22 -16.45 -7.83
C THR A 651 9.88 -17.52 -6.77
N SER A 652 10.48 -17.45 -5.58
CA SER A 652 10.18 -18.26 -4.39
C SER A 652 10.34 -19.79 -4.55
N ALA A 653 11.04 -20.26 -5.60
CA ALA A 653 11.32 -21.68 -5.81
C ALA A 653 12.71 -22.09 -5.30
N VAL A 654 12.84 -23.31 -4.76
CA VAL A 654 14.10 -23.83 -4.18
C VAL A 654 15.26 -23.82 -5.20
N ILE A 655 14.98 -24.17 -6.46
CA ILE A 655 15.97 -24.15 -7.55
C ILE A 655 16.47 -22.73 -7.83
N ASP A 656 15.62 -21.73 -7.63
CA ASP A 656 15.96 -20.34 -7.88
C ASP A 656 16.76 -19.75 -6.71
N TYR A 657 16.50 -20.15 -5.46
CA TYR A 657 17.36 -19.80 -4.33
C TYR A 657 18.79 -20.35 -4.45
N GLN A 658 18.95 -21.55 -5.01
CA GLN A 658 20.29 -22.09 -5.29
C GLN A 658 21.02 -21.25 -6.33
N GLN A 659 20.37 -20.91 -7.45
CA GLN A 659 20.95 -20.06 -8.48
C GLN A 659 21.22 -18.63 -7.97
N ALA A 660 20.33 -18.06 -7.14
CA ALA A 660 20.50 -16.76 -6.52
C ALA A 660 21.73 -16.75 -5.61
N MET A 661 21.84 -17.76 -4.75
CA MET A 661 22.99 -17.96 -3.86
C MET A 661 24.29 -18.03 -4.65
N ASP A 662 24.36 -18.87 -5.69
CA ASP A 662 25.55 -19.01 -6.54
C ASP A 662 25.92 -17.67 -7.21
N THR A 663 24.91 -16.92 -7.66
CA THR A 663 25.09 -15.60 -8.29
C THR A 663 25.65 -14.56 -7.30
N PHE A 664 25.12 -14.50 -6.07
CA PHE A 664 25.61 -13.58 -5.05
C PHE A 664 27.01 -13.94 -4.55
N VAL A 665 27.32 -15.23 -4.41
CA VAL A 665 28.66 -15.71 -4.09
C VAL A 665 29.64 -15.35 -5.22
N GLN A 666 29.23 -15.51 -6.47
CA GLN A 666 30.02 -15.08 -7.62
C GLN A 666 30.31 -13.58 -7.56
N LEU A 667 29.30 -12.74 -7.30
CA LEU A 667 29.47 -11.29 -7.18
C LEU A 667 30.52 -10.95 -6.13
N ALA A 668 30.36 -11.47 -4.91
CA ALA A 668 31.28 -11.18 -3.81
C ALA A 668 32.72 -11.68 -4.06
N ARG A 669 32.89 -12.75 -4.83
CA ARG A 669 34.19 -13.34 -5.14
C ARG A 669 34.89 -12.63 -6.30
N ASP A 670 34.17 -12.40 -7.39
CA ASP A 670 34.74 -11.90 -8.64
C ASP A 670 34.80 -10.36 -8.65
N TYR A 671 33.97 -9.70 -7.84
CA TYR A 671 33.87 -8.23 -7.71
C TYR A 671 33.92 -7.79 -6.23
N PRO A 672 35.02 -8.06 -5.50
CA PRO A 672 35.11 -7.79 -4.07
C PRO A 672 35.05 -6.29 -3.71
N ASP A 673 35.39 -5.41 -4.65
CA ASP A 673 35.35 -3.95 -4.49
C ASP A 673 33.97 -3.34 -4.86
N SER A 674 33.01 -4.15 -5.32
CA SER A 674 31.65 -3.69 -5.64
C SER A 674 30.94 -3.16 -4.39
N THR A 675 30.14 -2.10 -4.55
CA THR A 675 29.26 -1.59 -3.48
C THR A 675 28.26 -2.66 -3.00
N TYR A 676 27.94 -3.63 -3.87
CA TYR A 676 27.07 -4.75 -3.54
C TYR A 676 27.79 -5.93 -2.88
N ALA A 677 29.13 -5.99 -2.84
CA ALA A 677 29.85 -7.20 -2.42
C ALA A 677 29.47 -7.69 -1.00
N THR A 678 29.45 -6.77 -0.03
CA THR A 678 29.05 -7.07 1.35
C THR A 678 27.57 -7.44 1.44
N LEU A 679 26.72 -6.75 0.67
CA LEU A 679 25.28 -7.00 0.63
C LEU A 679 24.95 -8.33 -0.06
N ALA A 680 25.68 -8.71 -1.09
CA ALA A 680 25.59 -9.98 -1.79
C ALA A 680 25.95 -11.15 -0.86
N ARG A 681 26.99 -11.03 -0.03
CA ARG A 681 27.29 -12.03 1.01
C ARG A 681 26.12 -12.22 1.98
N LYS A 682 25.43 -11.13 2.33
CA LYS A 682 24.23 -11.20 3.17
C LYS A 682 23.09 -11.92 2.43
N TYR A 683 22.81 -11.58 1.18
CA TYR A 683 21.75 -12.24 0.41
C TYR A 683 22.05 -13.71 0.08
N ALA A 684 23.33 -14.06 -0.12
CA ALA A 684 23.76 -15.47 -0.20
C ALA A 684 23.41 -16.22 1.10
N ALA A 685 23.62 -15.59 2.26
CA ALA A 685 23.24 -16.16 3.55
C ALA A 685 21.71 -16.25 3.74
N ASP A 686 20.94 -15.29 3.22
CA ASP A 686 19.48 -15.39 3.18
C ASP A 686 19.03 -16.58 2.31
N CYS A 687 19.70 -16.81 1.18
CA CYS A 687 19.41 -17.95 0.32
C CYS A 687 19.75 -19.29 0.99
N TRP A 688 20.88 -19.38 1.72
CA TRP A 688 21.20 -20.58 2.53
C TRP A 688 20.11 -20.91 3.56
N MET A 689 19.45 -19.89 4.12
CA MET A 689 18.30 -20.12 5.01
C MET A 689 17.12 -20.78 4.31
N GLN A 690 16.82 -20.38 3.07
CA GLN A 690 15.74 -20.98 2.28
C GLN A 690 16.09 -22.38 1.79
N LEU A 691 17.38 -22.64 1.54
CA LEU A 691 17.93 -23.93 1.14
C LEU A 691 18.10 -24.93 2.31
N ARG A 692 17.67 -24.55 3.53
CA ARG A 692 17.80 -25.35 4.76
C ARG A 692 19.26 -25.66 5.13
N GLU A 693 20.17 -24.72 4.88
CA GLU A 693 21.56 -24.76 5.32
C GLU A 693 21.87 -23.67 6.39
N PRO A 694 21.21 -23.72 7.56
CA PRO A 694 21.28 -22.64 8.56
C PRO A 694 22.69 -22.42 9.13
N ASP A 695 23.52 -23.46 9.18
CA ASP A 695 24.87 -23.34 9.74
C ASP A 695 25.79 -22.44 8.91
N LYS A 696 25.71 -22.53 7.56
CA LYS A 696 26.48 -21.67 6.66
C LYS A 696 25.96 -20.24 6.68
N ALA A 697 24.64 -20.06 6.73
CA ALA A 697 24.00 -18.76 6.89
C ALA A 697 24.47 -18.08 8.17
N ARG A 698 24.42 -18.81 9.29
CA ARG A 698 24.85 -18.33 10.62
C ARG A 698 26.29 -17.86 10.63
N GLU A 699 27.21 -18.70 10.12
CA GLU A 699 28.63 -18.36 10.06
C GLU A 699 28.86 -17.08 9.26
N THR A 700 28.19 -16.95 8.11
CA THR A 700 28.30 -15.78 7.25
C THR A 700 27.74 -14.53 7.91
N TYR A 701 26.59 -14.62 8.59
CA TYR A 701 26.06 -13.49 9.36
C TYR A 701 27.00 -13.06 10.48
N MET A 702 27.63 -14.01 11.20
CA MET A 702 28.61 -13.68 12.25
C MET A 702 29.83 -12.96 11.68
N GLN A 703 30.35 -13.41 10.54
CA GLN A 703 31.45 -12.73 9.85
C GLN A 703 31.07 -11.30 9.47
N LEU A 704 29.91 -11.12 8.84
CA LEU A 704 29.41 -9.79 8.45
C LEU A 704 29.21 -8.86 9.66
N MET A 705 28.73 -9.39 10.78
CA MET A 705 28.60 -8.64 12.03
C MET A 705 29.94 -8.28 12.68
N ALA A 706 30.98 -9.10 12.50
CA ALA A 706 32.31 -8.86 13.07
C ALA A 706 33.14 -7.88 12.23
N GLU A 707 32.95 -7.88 10.91
CA GLU A 707 33.69 -7.05 9.97
C GLU A 707 33.33 -5.56 10.06
N ASP A 708 32.07 -5.22 10.26
CA ASP A 708 31.61 -3.84 10.50
C ASP A 708 30.43 -3.80 11.48
N PRO A 709 30.67 -3.89 12.81
CA PRO A 709 29.62 -4.07 13.81
C PRO A 709 28.56 -2.97 13.87
N ASN A 710 28.85 -1.79 13.32
CA ASN A 710 27.92 -0.65 13.27
C ASN A 710 27.37 -0.38 11.85
N GLY A 711 27.76 -1.19 10.87
CA GLY A 711 27.38 -1.04 9.47
C GLY A 711 25.96 -1.48 9.15
N TYR A 712 25.42 -0.93 8.06
CA TYR A 712 24.08 -1.27 7.57
C TYR A 712 23.91 -2.78 7.35
N VAL A 713 24.85 -3.43 6.66
CA VAL A 713 24.77 -4.87 6.39
C VAL A 713 24.90 -5.71 7.67
N ALA A 714 25.72 -5.29 8.62
CA ALA A 714 25.81 -5.96 9.92
C ALA A 714 24.50 -5.89 10.72
N SER A 715 23.77 -4.77 10.63
CA SER A 715 22.44 -4.66 11.24
C SER A 715 21.42 -5.63 10.62
N LEU A 716 21.46 -5.78 9.28
CA LEU A 716 20.63 -6.75 8.56
C LEU A 716 21.02 -8.19 8.88
N ALA A 717 22.32 -8.49 8.92
CA ALA A 717 22.86 -9.80 9.28
C ALA A 717 22.54 -10.17 10.73
N ALA A 718 22.60 -9.22 11.66
CA ALA A 718 22.23 -9.43 13.07
C ALA A 718 20.76 -9.84 13.21
N ARG A 719 19.84 -9.21 12.45
CA ARG A 719 18.42 -9.59 12.42
C ARG A 719 18.25 -11.04 11.98
N MET A 720 18.90 -11.43 10.87
CA MET A 720 18.78 -12.78 10.32
C MET A 720 19.50 -13.83 11.18
N TYR A 721 20.63 -13.50 11.79
CA TYR A 721 21.36 -14.36 12.73
C TYR A 721 20.48 -14.77 13.91
N GLN A 722 19.70 -13.84 14.48
CA GLN A 722 18.75 -14.16 15.55
C GLN A 722 17.67 -15.16 15.08
N THR A 723 17.15 -15.00 13.86
CA THR A 723 16.22 -15.97 13.24
C THR A 723 16.84 -17.36 13.09
N VAL A 724 18.12 -17.45 12.72
CA VAL A 724 18.82 -18.75 12.61
C VAL A 724 19.01 -19.39 13.99
N ARG A 725 19.36 -18.60 15.01
CA ARG A 725 19.54 -19.07 16.39
C ARG A 725 18.26 -19.71 16.92
N MET A 726 17.11 -19.05 16.74
CA MET A 726 15.81 -19.55 17.21
C MET A 726 15.36 -20.84 16.49
N ARG A 727 15.54 -20.95 15.16
CA ARG A 727 15.20 -22.17 14.40
C ARG A 727 16.02 -23.41 14.77
N LYS A 728 17.23 -23.22 15.31
CA LYS A 728 18.10 -24.32 15.77
C LYS A 728 17.70 -24.82 17.16
N GLU A 729 17.08 -23.97 17.97
CA GLU A 729 16.51 -24.32 19.27
C GLU A 729 15.17 -25.07 19.09
N GLU A 730 14.39 -24.78 18.04
CA GLU A 730 13.18 -25.54 17.66
C GLU A 730 13.47 -26.91 17.03
N ASN A 731 14.55 -27.03 16.24
CA ASN A 731 14.96 -28.28 15.60
C ASN A 731 16.03 -29.06 16.40
N GLY A 732 16.23 -28.72 17.67
CA GLY A 732 17.00 -29.54 18.59
C GLY A 732 16.38 -30.95 18.60
N THR A 733 17.08 -31.93 18.05
CA THR A 733 17.88 -32.84 18.87
C THR A 733 18.84 -33.65 17.98
N PRO A 734 19.96 -34.13 18.55
CA PRO A 734 19.91 -35.13 19.63
C PRO A 734 19.70 -34.57 21.03
#